data_AF-A0A497KQY3-F1
#
_entry.id   AF-A0A497KQY3-F1
#
_cell.length_a   1.000
_cell.length_b   1.000
_cell.length_c   1.000
_cell.angle_alpha   90.00
_cell.angle_beta   90.00
_cell.angle_gamma   90.00
#
_symmetry.space_group_name_H-M   'P 1'
#
loop_
_entity.id
_entity.type
_entity.pdbx_description
1 polymer ?
#
loop_
_entity_poly.entity_id
_entity_poly.type
_entity_poly.pdbx_seq_one_letter_code
_entity_poly.pdbx_strand_id
1 'polypeptide(L)'
;MLILLLVLIILGVSLISPATYSFAARKSQSAMIYTLDQSGIVTTLYWSIEGNSCAITDPRIADLDNDGDYELVAIGHSLSGDTYTKWLLIYEDIQGSITLKDTQSVFSTTSTNYHYLLAVMDYDADNYVECLFFYIADSQDYHTTNVVVYGYDGSSLNQEYTQTLRSDEAYNPSYFVSCDVDGDSTPELIEVGTYLAQPGFGDFRTYLAIWNYQSGSFTRKTQTNWALADPTWGHTCYCDDLDSDGTIEIVVASTYASQPWTHYYVHLRVFTWDGSTLNTETYESWDGPLAYLDGKMYLAFYDIDQDGTKELIATCRAYSDTDKNNNIFRAALMAFNYTNNGLKREGTTYWLDGTKFSYARGVSTIDIDSDTNEEVLVVGYNYNETTDTYWAFFKYFGYSEGSFNYEGKVTLEPTNARAVWGIVRTNGFIFIVGNNGTSTSSGFLIRYDFGRDDDGDGLSNALEESLGTDPNDPDTDDDGLTDGKEVNIYHTDPLKSDTDDDGIPDLWELRHKLDPTNSSDALEDLDDDGLNNLKEYQLGTDIRDNDTDNDALSDGDELKVYDTDPLSNDSDADGLLDGEEVLTYGSNPNSNDTDSDGLDDYNEIHTYKTDPNSTDTDNDMLNDSSEVNIYLTDPTNNDTDSDGLLDGEEVLEYLTNPLSNDTDEDGMPDGWEVLFDLNPNDATDANEDADNDGLTNLEEFTYGTSPKSKDTDGDGFDDLWEVTNGYDPTVPATFLQGFLLWFKFDTLQNFIYALIAIAAVSFIGYVYRFMSLDNVFDIEEIKKPQKFREPFSMIIVSALTSAAILYYLVTASAIIPEGLSKSDVEIAIFSAIILYIAYL
;
A
#
# COMPACT_ATOMS: atom_id res chain seq x y z
N MET A 1 -17.20 -68.41 -5.13
CA MET A 1 -18.33 -68.47 -4.17
C MET A 1 -18.46 -67.22 -3.32
N LEU A 2 -17.40 -66.61 -2.78
CA LEU A 2 -17.53 -65.29 -2.11
C LEU A 2 -17.90 -64.14 -3.08
N ILE A 3 -17.41 -64.17 -4.32
CA ILE A 3 -17.72 -63.14 -5.33
C ILE A 3 -19.17 -63.25 -5.85
N LEU A 4 -19.80 -64.42 -5.77
CA LEU A 4 -21.23 -64.58 -6.11
C LEU A 4 -22.17 -64.09 -5.00
N LEU A 5 -21.66 -63.93 -3.77
CA LEU A 5 -22.43 -63.52 -2.60
C LEU A 5 -22.51 -61.98 -2.49
N LEU A 6 -21.49 -61.24 -2.95
CA LEU A 6 -21.53 -59.77 -2.98
C LEU A 6 -22.44 -59.20 -4.08
N VAL A 7 -22.53 -59.87 -5.24
CA VAL A 7 -23.34 -59.42 -6.38
C VAL A 7 -24.85 -59.55 -6.10
N LEU A 8 -25.25 -60.46 -5.21
CA LEU A 8 -26.65 -60.64 -4.79
C LEU A 8 -27.11 -59.65 -3.70
N ILE A 9 -26.18 -58.97 -3.02
CA ILE A 9 -26.51 -57.97 -1.99
C ILE A 9 -26.72 -56.58 -2.60
N ILE A 10 -26.09 -56.29 -3.74
CA ILE A 10 -26.15 -54.97 -4.40
C ILE A 10 -27.36 -54.82 -5.34
N LEU A 11 -28.00 -55.92 -5.77
CA LEU A 11 -29.12 -55.90 -6.75
C LEU A 11 -30.51 -56.24 -6.16
N GLY A 12 -30.66 -56.30 -4.84
CA GLY A 12 -31.89 -56.72 -4.17
C GLY A 12 -32.85 -55.59 -3.80
N VAL A 13 -33.42 -54.91 -4.79
CA VAL A 13 -34.58 -54.03 -4.60
C VAL A 13 -35.83 -54.85 -4.29
N SER A 14 -36.55 -54.41 -3.25
CA SER A 14 -38.00 -54.58 -3.01
C SER A 14 -38.55 -55.98 -2.75
N LEU A 15 -39.08 -56.18 -1.53
CA LEU A 15 -40.36 -56.86 -1.26
C LEU A 15 -40.65 -56.88 0.25
N ILE A 16 -41.26 -55.81 0.78
CA ILE A 16 -42.13 -55.92 1.96
C ILE A 16 -43.42 -55.15 1.67
N SER A 17 -44.53 -55.87 1.85
CA SER A 17 -45.93 -55.48 1.65
C SER A 17 -46.39 -54.30 2.50
N PRO A 18 -47.43 -53.55 2.07
CA PRO A 18 -48.01 -52.46 2.84
C PRO A 18 -48.75 -53.02 4.06
N ALA A 19 -48.18 -52.83 5.25
CA ALA A 19 -48.97 -52.83 6.47
C ALA A 19 -49.78 -51.54 6.49
N THR A 20 -51.09 -51.69 6.59
CA THR A 20 -52.07 -50.65 6.91
C THR A 20 -51.62 -49.86 8.13
N TYR A 21 -51.11 -48.65 7.91
CA TYR A 21 -51.03 -47.60 8.91
C TYR A 21 -51.98 -46.47 8.50
N SER A 22 -52.75 -46.04 9.50
CA SER A 22 -53.74 -44.98 9.43
C SER A 22 -53.22 -43.73 8.72
N PHE A 23 -54.02 -43.22 7.78
CA PHE A 23 -53.83 -41.93 7.12
C PHE A 23 -53.63 -40.81 8.16
N ALA A 24 -52.40 -40.31 8.25
CA ALA A 24 -52.14 -38.90 8.49
C ALA A 24 -51.91 -38.26 7.11
N ALA A 25 -52.66 -37.21 6.79
CA ALA A 25 -52.64 -36.54 5.50
C ALA A 25 -51.23 -36.08 5.11
N ARG A 26 -50.71 -36.48 3.94
CA ARG A 26 -49.46 -35.95 3.38
C ARG A 26 -49.75 -34.71 2.54
N LYS A 27 -49.15 -33.57 2.88
CA LYS A 27 -48.94 -32.41 2.00
C LYS A 27 -47.90 -32.83 0.92
N SER A 28 -48.10 -32.49 -0.36
CA SER A 28 -47.15 -32.86 -1.43
C SER A 28 -46.81 -31.68 -2.32
N GLN A 29 -45.51 -31.43 -2.50
CA GLN A 29 -44.94 -30.48 -3.46
C GLN A 29 -44.54 -31.21 -4.76
N SER A 30 -44.54 -30.50 -5.87
CA SER A 30 -43.93 -30.95 -7.12
C SER A 30 -43.29 -29.73 -7.80
N ALA A 31 -41.97 -29.64 -7.74
CA ALA A 31 -41.19 -28.62 -8.45
C ALA A 31 -40.90 -29.12 -9.87
N MET A 32 -41.06 -28.26 -10.87
CA MET A 32 -40.52 -28.51 -12.21
C MET A 32 -39.62 -27.34 -12.59
N ILE A 33 -38.37 -27.67 -12.92
CA ILE A 33 -37.35 -26.73 -13.39
C ILE A 33 -37.46 -26.69 -14.91
N TYR A 34 -37.57 -25.48 -15.47
CA TYR A 34 -37.46 -25.26 -16.91
C TYR A 34 -36.22 -24.42 -17.17
N THR A 35 -35.32 -24.92 -18.02
CA THR A 35 -34.27 -24.12 -18.64
C THR A 35 -34.90 -23.42 -19.85
N LEU A 36 -34.93 -22.08 -19.83
CA LEU A 36 -35.17 -21.29 -21.02
C LEU A 36 -33.83 -20.74 -21.53
N ASP A 37 -33.80 -20.43 -22.81
CA ASP A 37 -32.63 -20.05 -23.59
C ASP A 37 -31.90 -18.81 -23.05
N GLN A 38 -30.56 -18.90 -22.99
CA GLN A 38 -29.52 -17.85 -22.88
C GLN A 38 -29.75 -16.61 -21.99
N SER A 39 -30.79 -16.53 -21.15
CA SER A 39 -31.17 -15.30 -20.46
C SER A 39 -31.86 -15.52 -19.10
N GLY A 40 -31.75 -16.70 -18.48
CA GLY A 40 -32.20 -16.94 -17.10
C GLY A 40 -32.78 -18.34 -16.82
N ILE A 41 -32.82 -18.74 -15.53
CA ILE A 41 -33.44 -19.99 -15.06
C ILE A 41 -34.87 -19.71 -14.54
N VAL A 42 -35.86 -20.50 -14.99
CA VAL A 42 -37.24 -20.42 -14.53
C VAL A 42 -37.62 -21.65 -13.71
N THR A 43 -37.80 -21.47 -12.40
CA THR A 43 -38.30 -22.52 -11.51
C THR A 43 -39.79 -22.31 -11.24
N THR A 44 -40.63 -23.31 -11.53
CA THR A 44 -42.08 -23.28 -11.24
C THR A 44 -42.44 -24.22 -10.09
N LEU A 45 -42.96 -23.69 -8.97
CA LEU A 45 -43.55 -24.51 -7.90
C LEU A 45 -45.06 -24.58 -7.96
N TYR A 46 -45.59 -25.80 -7.82
CA TYR A 46 -47.01 -26.04 -7.58
C TYR A 46 -47.27 -26.38 -6.12
N TRP A 47 -48.19 -25.63 -5.49
CA TRP A 47 -48.63 -25.89 -4.12
C TRP A 47 -50.00 -26.61 -4.10
N SER A 48 -50.12 -27.65 -3.25
CA SER A 48 -51.38 -28.38 -3.03
C SER A 48 -51.53 -28.84 -1.58
N ILE A 49 -52.76 -28.79 -1.05
CA ILE A 49 -53.13 -29.32 0.26
C ILE A 49 -54.20 -30.40 0.09
N GLU A 50 -53.98 -31.59 0.67
CA GLU A 50 -54.99 -32.67 0.75
C GLU A 50 -55.58 -33.13 -0.60
N GLY A 51 -54.85 -32.95 -1.71
CA GLY A 51 -55.37 -33.23 -3.05
C GLY A 51 -56.41 -32.22 -3.54
N ASN A 52 -56.67 -31.16 -2.77
CA ASN A 52 -57.46 -30.00 -3.18
C ASN A 52 -56.55 -28.95 -3.81
N SER A 53 -57.08 -28.30 -4.83
CA SER A 53 -56.33 -27.35 -5.63
C SER A 53 -56.25 -25.99 -4.97
N CYS A 54 -55.09 -25.36 -5.11
CA CYS A 54 -54.78 -24.15 -4.37
C CYS A 54 -54.20 -23.05 -5.24
N ALA A 55 -54.56 -21.79 -5.01
CA ALA A 55 -53.94 -20.62 -5.66
C ALA A 55 -52.93 -19.95 -4.71
N ILE A 56 -51.97 -19.20 -5.24
CA ILE A 56 -51.06 -18.33 -4.46
C ILE A 56 -51.32 -16.88 -4.88
N THR A 57 -51.44 -15.98 -3.92
CA THR A 57 -51.75 -14.56 -4.15
C THR A 57 -51.04 -13.67 -3.15
N ASP A 58 -50.91 -12.38 -3.48
CA ASP A 58 -50.41 -11.33 -2.58
C ASP A 58 -49.05 -11.66 -1.94
N PRO A 59 -48.00 -11.84 -2.77
CA PRO A 59 -46.66 -12.15 -2.27
C PRO A 59 -46.00 -10.92 -1.63
N ARG A 60 -45.16 -11.15 -0.63
CA ARG A 60 -44.25 -10.20 0.03
C ARG A 60 -42.90 -10.87 0.22
N ILE A 61 -41.86 -10.06 0.38
CA ILE A 61 -40.52 -10.54 0.66
C ILE A 61 -40.04 -9.87 1.94
N ALA A 62 -39.45 -10.65 2.83
CA ALA A 62 -38.78 -10.17 4.02
C ALA A 62 -37.79 -11.22 4.50
N ASP A 63 -36.71 -10.77 5.12
CA ASP A 63 -35.78 -11.63 5.86
C ASP A 63 -36.42 -11.98 7.21
N LEU A 64 -37.07 -13.13 7.30
CA LEU A 64 -37.89 -13.50 8.46
C LEU A 64 -37.07 -14.02 9.64
N ASP A 65 -35.92 -14.64 9.38
CA ASP A 65 -35.04 -15.19 10.40
C ASP A 65 -33.70 -14.47 10.57
N ASN A 66 -33.55 -13.33 9.87
CA ASN A 66 -32.44 -12.38 10.01
C ASN A 66 -31.09 -13.02 9.71
N ASP A 67 -31.06 -13.90 8.70
CA ASP A 67 -29.84 -14.55 8.20
C ASP A 67 -29.25 -13.85 6.96
N GLY A 68 -29.94 -12.81 6.46
CA GLY A 68 -29.58 -12.06 5.26
C GLY A 68 -30.24 -12.59 3.98
N ASP A 69 -30.86 -13.78 4.02
CA ASP A 69 -31.56 -14.39 2.91
C ASP A 69 -33.06 -14.11 2.98
N TYR A 70 -33.54 -13.27 2.06
CA TYR A 70 -34.94 -12.88 2.04
C TYR A 70 -35.89 -14.03 1.66
N GLU A 71 -36.89 -14.31 2.49
CA GLU A 71 -37.94 -15.28 2.18
C GLU A 71 -39.16 -14.67 1.51
N LEU A 72 -39.79 -15.50 0.67
CA LEU A 72 -41.06 -15.18 0.06
C LEU A 72 -42.21 -15.62 0.96
N VAL A 73 -43.02 -14.65 1.36
CA VAL A 73 -44.27 -14.86 2.10
C VAL A 73 -45.46 -14.65 1.18
N ALA A 74 -46.41 -15.59 1.13
CA ALA A 74 -47.57 -15.47 0.26
C ALA A 74 -48.85 -16.06 0.86
N ILE A 75 -50.00 -15.65 0.32
CA ILE A 75 -51.30 -16.21 0.72
C ILE A 75 -51.70 -17.36 -0.21
N GLY A 76 -51.77 -18.56 0.36
CA GLY A 76 -52.34 -19.75 -0.23
C GLY A 76 -53.86 -19.83 -0.06
N HIS A 77 -54.53 -20.40 -1.06
CA HIS A 77 -55.98 -20.60 -1.07
C HIS A 77 -56.27 -22.08 -1.12
N SER A 78 -57.15 -22.63 -0.29
CA SER A 78 -57.67 -23.98 -0.50
C SER A 78 -59.20 -24.01 -0.41
N LEU A 79 -59.81 -24.90 -1.19
CA LEU A 79 -61.25 -25.15 -1.17
C LEU A 79 -61.50 -26.62 -0.82
N SER A 80 -62.26 -26.86 0.24
CA SER A 80 -62.68 -28.21 0.64
C SER A 80 -64.18 -28.20 0.90
N GLY A 81 -64.96 -28.80 -0.02
CA GLY A 81 -66.42 -28.66 -0.03
C GLY A 81 -66.85 -27.22 -0.29
N ASP A 82 -67.65 -26.64 0.61
CA ASP A 82 -68.09 -25.23 0.57
C ASP A 82 -67.22 -24.32 1.47
N THR A 83 -66.14 -24.84 2.05
CA THR A 83 -65.26 -24.09 2.95
C THR A 83 -64.01 -23.64 2.21
N TYR A 84 -63.80 -22.32 2.19
CA TYR A 84 -62.59 -21.68 1.70
C TYR A 84 -61.64 -21.41 2.87
N THR A 85 -60.41 -21.92 2.79
CA THR A 85 -59.36 -21.69 3.78
C THR A 85 -58.22 -20.88 3.16
N LYS A 86 -57.70 -19.91 3.92
CA LYS A 86 -56.50 -19.14 3.58
C LYS A 86 -55.33 -19.64 4.41
N TRP A 87 -54.17 -19.66 3.77
CA TRP A 87 -52.93 -20.12 4.34
C TRP A 87 -51.88 -19.04 4.16
N LEU A 88 -51.08 -18.82 5.19
CA LEU A 88 -49.81 -18.12 5.07
C LEU A 88 -48.76 -19.16 4.67
N LEU A 89 -47.98 -18.86 3.63
CA LEU A 89 -46.97 -19.73 3.05
C LEU A 89 -45.63 -19.01 3.13
N ILE A 90 -44.59 -19.68 3.64
CA ILE A 90 -43.21 -19.19 3.62
C ILE A 90 -42.40 -20.08 2.68
N TYR A 91 -41.68 -19.43 1.77
CA TYR A 91 -40.76 -20.08 0.87
C TYR A 91 -39.36 -19.51 1.05
N GLU A 92 -38.38 -20.40 1.09
CA GLU A 92 -36.95 -20.12 1.22
C GLU A 92 -36.25 -20.40 -0.12
N ASP A 93 -35.29 -19.56 -0.48
CA ASP A 93 -34.43 -19.81 -1.64
C ASP A 93 -33.12 -20.48 -1.18
N ILE A 94 -32.94 -21.76 -1.52
CA ILE A 94 -31.69 -22.47 -1.24
C ILE A 94 -31.00 -22.73 -2.57
N GLN A 95 -29.91 -21.99 -2.84
CA GLN A 95 -29.05 -22.21 -4.01
C GLN A 95 -29.82 -22.25 -5.35
N GLY A 96 -30.77 -21.32 -5.53
CA GLY A 96 -31.60 -21.21 -6.73
C GLY A 96 -32.79 -22.18 -6.79
N SER A 97 -33.01 -22.95 -5.73
CA SER A 97 -34.18 -23.82 -5.56
C SER A 97 -35.10 -23.28 -4.47
N ILE A 98 -36.24 -22.76 -4.87
CA ILE A 98 -37.28 -22.32 -3.92
C ILE A 98 -37.95 -23.53 -3.25
N THR A 99 -37.99 -23.55 -1.93
CA THR A 99 -38.65 -24.59 -1.14
C THR A 99 -39.65 -23.99 -0.16
N LEU A 100 -40.79 -24.65 0.07
CA LEU A 100 -41.76 -24.18 1.06
C LEU A 100 -41.29 -24.61 2.47
N LYS A 101 -40.89 -23.63 3.28
CA LYS A 101 -40.34 -23.76 4.64
C LYS A 101 -41.44 -24.04 5.67
N ASP A 102 -42.50 -23.24 5.66
CA ASP A 102 -43.63 -23.40 6.59
C ASP A 102 -45.00 -22.97 6.00
N THR A 103 -46.08 -23.40 6.64
CA THR A 103 -47.47 -23.00 6.31
C THR A 103 -48.34 -22.91 7.54
N GLN A 104 -49.15 -21.85 7.64
CA GLN A 104 -50.12 -21.67 8.72
C GLN A 104 -51.52 -21.38 8.17
N SER A 105 -52.55 -22.08 8.67
CA SER A 105 -53.94 -21.74 8.32
C SER A 105 -54.38 -20.48 9.06
N VAL A 106 -54.73 -19.43 8.34
CA VAL A 106 -54.99 -18.11 8.93
C VAL A 106 -56.47 -17.73 8.96
N PHE A 107 -57.29 -18.28 8.06
CA PHE A 107 -58.72 -17.97 8.00
C PHE A 107 -59.52 -19.06 7.30
N SER A 108 -60.76 -19.32 7.74
CA SER A 108 -61.68 -20.25 7.06
C SER A 108 -63.10 -19.72 7.07
N THR A 109 -63.78 -19.78 5.92
CA THR A 109 -65.15 -19.29 5.77
C THR A 109 -65.94 -20.10 4.74
N THR A 110 -67.27 -20.10 4.87
CA THR A 110 -68.19 -20.61 3.85
C THR A 110 -68.78 -19.51 2.96
N SER A 111 -68.48 -18.24 3.28
CA SER A 111 -68.83 -17.08 2.45
C SER A 111 -67.84 -16.95 1.28
N THR A 112 -68.31 -16.42 0.15
CA THR A 112 -67.47 -16.09 -1.01
C THR A 112 -67.09 -14.61 -1.07
N ASN A 113 -67.71 -13.75 -0.26
CA ASN A 113 -67.44 -12.32 -0.19
C ASN A 113 -66.60 -12.02 1.06
N TYR A 114 -65.31 -11.79 0.85
CA TYR A 114 -64.36 -11.35 1.87
C TYR A 114 -63.06 -10.92 1.19
N HIS A 115 -62.49 -9.81 1.68
CA HIS A 115 -61.23 -9.26 1.20
C HIS A 115 -60.12 -9.56 2.20
N TYR A 116 -58.91 -9.77 1.70
CA TYR A 116 -57.73 -10.07 2.51
C TYR A 116 -56.50 -9.37 1.93
N LEU A 117 -55.53 -9.08 2.79
CA LEU A 117 -54.25 -8.49 2.43
C LEU A 117 -53.16 -9.05 3.33
N LEU A 118 -51.94 -9.08 2.81
CA LEU A 118 -50.72 -9.40 3.53
C LEU A 118 -49.84 -8.15 3.66
N ALA A 119 -49.28 -7.92 4.84
CA ALA A 119 -48.15 -7.02 5.04
C ALA A 119 -47.09 -7.72 5.88
N VAL A 120 -45.82 -7.50 5.59
CA VAL A 120 -44.69 -8.20 6.23
C VAL A 120 -43.59 -7.18 6.50
N MET A 121 -43.25 -6.96 7.77
CA MET A 121 -42.22 -6.04 8.22
C MET A 121 -41.95 -6.28 9.71
N ASP A 122 -40.79 -5.85 10.23
CA ASP A 122 -40.54 -5.74 11.66
C ASP A 122 -41.19 -4.44 12.17
N TYR A 123 -42.40 -4.50 12.72
CA TYR A 123 -43.17 -3.32 13.11
C TYR A 123 -42.92 -2.84 14.54
N ASP A 124 -42.34 -3.67 15.41
CA ASP A 124 -42.00 -3.27 16.78
C ASP A 124 -40.49 -3.11 17.04
N ALA A 125 -39.69 -3.20 15.97
CA ALA A 125 -38.26 -2.94 15.92
C ALA A 125 -37.46 -3.87 16.85
N ASP A 126 -37.86 -5.14 16.93
CA ASP A 126 -37.21 -6.15 17.75
C ASP A 126 -36.25 -7.07 16.96
N ASN A 127 -36.12 -6.83 15.65
CA ASN A 127 -35.38 -7.61 14.63
C ASN A 127 -36.02 -8.96 14.29
N TYR A 128 -37.29 -9.17 14.65
CA TYR A 128 -38.11 -10.26 14.12
C TYR A 128 -39.19 -9.66 13.22
N VAL A 129 -39.47 -10.33 12.11
CA VAL A 129 -40.44 -9.81 11.15
C VAL A 129 -41.83 -10.37 11.44
N GLU A 130 -42.83 -9.48 11.54
CA GLU A 130 -44.23 -9.87 11.65
C GLU A 130 -44.90 -10.02 10.29
N CYS A 131 -45.65 -11.10 10.14
CA CYS A 131 -46.60 -11.30 9.06
C CYS A 131 -48.01 -10.89 9.51
N LEU A 132 -48.50 -9.77 9.00
CA LEU A 132 -49.84 -9.26 9.25
C LEU A 132 -50.83 -9.78 8.22
N PHE A 133 -51.76 -10.64 8.66
CA PHE A 133 -52.88 -11.09 7.84
C PHE A 133 -54.14 -10.27 8.14
N PHE A 134 -54.55 -9.47 7.16
CA PHE A 134 -55.80 -8.71 7.25
C PHE A 134 -56.93 -9.50 6.62
N TYR A 135 -58.08 -9.53 7.29
CA TYR A 135 -59.31 -10.01 6.68
C TYR A 135 -60.50 -9.13 7.04
N ILE A 136 -61.40 -9.02 6.08
CA ILE A 136 -62.61 -8.23 6.19
C ILE A 136 -63.79 -9.19 6.36
N ALA A 137 -64.51 -9.02 7.48
CA ALA A 137 -65.72 -9.77 7.76
C ALA A 137 -66.94 -8.99 7.21
N ASP A 138 -67.63 -9.59 6.25
CA ASP A 138 -68.80 -8.98 5.60
C ASP A 138 -70.08 -9.17 6.42
N SER A 139 -70.75 -8.06 6.73
CA SER A 139 -72.19 -8.01 7.04
C SER A 139 -72.90 -7.27 5.91
N GLN A 140 -74.23 -7.43 5.75
CA GLN A 140 -74.95 -6.88 4.58
C GLN A 140 -74.85 -5.36 4.39
N ASP A 141 -74.41 -4.59 5.41
CA ASP A 141 -74.36 -3.13 5.38
C ASP A 141 -73.01 -2.52 5.82
N TYR A 142 -72.07 -3.30 6.41
CA TYR A 142 -70.80 -2.80 6.97
C TYR A 142 -69.68 -3.85 6.93
N HIS A 143 -68.45 -3.38 6.71
CA HIS A 143 -67.21 -4.17 6.72
C HIS A 143 -66.41 -3.95 8.01
N THR A 144 -66.02 -5.04 8.68
CA THR A 144 -65.13 -5.03 9.85
C THR A 144 -63.75 -5.48 9.45
N THR A 145 -62.73 -4.64 9.67
CA THR A 145 -61.33 -4.96 9.35
C THR A 145 -60.63 -5.54 10.57
N ASN A 146 -60.15 -6.77 10.45
CA ASN A 146 -59.39 -7.45 11.47
C ASN A 146 -57.96 -7.69 10.97
N VAL A 147 -57.01 -7.60 11.89
CA VAL A 147 -55.61 -7.99 11.68
C VAL A 147 -55.28 -9.15 12.60
N VAL A 148 -54.57 -10.13 12.06
CA VAL A 148 -53.95 -11.21 12.82
C VAL A 148 -52.45 -11.09 12.62
N VAL A 149 -51.70 -11.00 13.72
CA VAL A 149 -50.24 -10.87 13.74
C VAL A 149 -49.65 -12.26 13.94
N TYR A 150 -48.73 -12.63 13.05
CA TYR A 150 -47.93 -13.84 13.16
C TYR A 150 -46.46 -13.47 13.25
N GLY A 151 -45.78 -13.95 14.28
CA GLY A 151 -44.32 -13.89 14.38
C GLY A 151 -43.70 -15.17 13.82
N TYR A 152 -42.49 -15.05 13.27
CA TYR A 152 -41.69 -16.18 12.81
C TYR A 152 -40.50 -16.39 13.74
N ASP A 153 -40.33 -17.61 14.28
CA ASP A 153 -39.27 -17.92 15.25
C ASP A 153 -38.02 -18.59 14.61
N GLY A 154 -37.89 -18.49 13.28
CA GLY A 154 -36.88 -19.21 12.49
C GLY A 154 -37.26 -20.65 12.13
N SER A 155 -38.33 -21.20 12.72
CA SER A 155 -38.75 -22.58 12.47
C SER A 155 -40.24 -22.75 12.20
N SER A 156 -41.09 -21.86 12.72
CA SER A 156 -42.54 -21.95 12.59
C SER A 156 -43.23 -20.59 12.75
N LEU A 157 -44.32 -20.41 12.01
CA LEU A 157 -45.24 -19.28 12.17
C LEU A 157 -46.16 -19.46 13.38
N ASN A 158 -46.10 -18.52 14.31
CA ASN A 158 -46.93 -18.54 15.52
C ASN A 158 -47.88 -17.33 15.53
N GLN A 159 -49.17 -17.58 15.77
CA GLN A 159 -50.12 -16.49 15.95
C GLN A 159 -49.89 -15.83 17.31
N GLU A 160 -49.60 -14.54 17.30
CA GLU A 160 -49.30 -13.78 18.52
C GLU A 160 -50.53 -13.03 19.01
N TYR A 161 -51.22 -12.37 18.08
CA TYR A 161 -52.21 -11.37 18.41
C TYR A 161 -53.31 -11.25 17.35
N THR A 162 -54.49 -10.77 17.75
CA THR A 162 -55.59 -10.44 16.83
C THR A 162 -56.31 -9.21 17.33
N GLN A 163 -56.54 -8.26 16.42
CA GLN A 163 -57.23 -7.01 16.72
C GLN A 163 -58.24 -6.67 15.65
N THR A 164 -59.38 -6.15 16.08
CA THR A 164 -60.28 -5.43 15.19
C THR A 164 -59.81 -3.99 15.11
N LEU A 165 -59.30 -3.56 13.96
CA LEU A 165 -58.86 -2.19 13.73
C LEU A 165 -60.07 -1.24 13.61
N ARG A 166 -61.15 -1.70 12.98
CA ARG A 166 -62.37 -0.91 12.77
C ARG A 166 -63.62 -1.80 12.64
N SER A 167 -64.78 -1.30 13.11
CA SER A 167 -66.02 -2.09 13.19
C SER A 167 -67.27 -1.44 12.57
N ASP A 168 -67.20 -0.23 12.02
CA ASP A 168 -68.42 0.56 11.79
C ASP A 168 -68.47 1.51 10.57
N GLU A 169 -67.50 1.54 9.64
CA GLU A 169 -67.47 2.63 8.64
C GLU A 169 -67.10 2.26 7.19
N ALA A 170 -66.39 1.16 6.89
CA ALA A 170 -65.91 0.92 5.53
C ALA A 170 -67.03 0.46 4.55
N TYR A 171 -67.11 1.10 3.38
CA TYR A 171 -67.97 0.71 2.25
C TYR A 171 -67.23 -0.18 1.24
N ASN A 172 -65.91 -0.05 1.14
CA ASN A 172 -65.02 -0.91 0.35
C ASN A 172 -63.87 -1.40 1.23
N PRO A 173 -63.19 -2.50 0.84
CA PRO A 173 -61.96 -2.95 1.52
C PRO A 173 -60.87 -1.88 1.60
N SER A 174 -60.22 -1.79 2.75
CA SER A 174 -58.99 -0.99 2.93
C SER A 174 -57.81 -1.63 2.19
N TYR A 175 -56.84 -0.80 1.80
CA TYR A 175 -55.50 -1.21 1.36
C TYR A 175 -54.46 -0.79 2.40
N PHE A 176 -53.40 -1.59 2.49
CA PHE A 176 -52.31 -1.41 3.44
C PHE A 176 -50.98 -1.35 2.70
N VAL A 177 -50.10 -0.48 3.17
CA VAL A 177 -48.66 -0.46 2.85
C VAL A 177 -47.89 -0.19 4.13
N SER A 178 -46.63 -0.62 4.16
CA SER A 178 -45.76 -0.53 5.33
C SER A 178 -44.54 0.29 4.97
N CYS A 179 -44.23 1.29 5.78
CA CYS A 179 -43.04 2.13 5.68
C CYS A 179 -42.73 2.69 7.05
N ASP A 180 -41.45 2.90 7.34
CA ASP A 180 -41.03 3.92 8.29
C ASP A 180 -41.25 5.29 7.65
N VAL A 181 -42.38 5.95 7.95
CA VAL A 181 -42.75 7.20 7.25
C VAL A 181 -42.18 8.43 7.96
N ASP A 182 -41.97 8.35 9.27
CA ASP A 182 -41.45 9.46 10.06
C ASP A 182 -39.94 9.38 10.31
N GLY A 183 -39.28 8.34 9.81
CA GLY A 183 -37.82 8.17 9.81
C GLY A 183 -37.27 7.78 11.18
N ASP A 184 -38.11 7.21 12.06
CA ASP A 184 -37.72 6.84 13.43
C ASP A 184 -37.13 5.42 13.54
N SER A 185 -36.96 4.74 12.40
CA SER A 185 -36.52 3.35 12.26
C SER A 185 -37.55 2.32 12.75
N THR A 186 -38.78 2.73 13.04
CA THR A 186 -39.91 1.85 13.35
C THR A 186 -40.96 1.95 12.25
N PRO A 187 -41.25 0.87 11.52
CA PRO A 187 -42.23 0.92 10.45
C PRO A 187 -43.68 1.13 10.92
N GLU A 188 -44.40 2.02 10.22
CA GLU A 188 -45.83 2.18 10.34
C GLU A 188 -46.63 1.35 9.34
N LEU A 189 -47.86 1.02 9.75
CA LEU A 189 -48.89 0.50 8.87
C LEU A 189 -49.77 1.65 8.36
N ILE A 190 -49.71 1.91 7.07
CA ILE A 190 -50.50 2.94 6.38
C ILE A 190 -51.76 2.30 5.79
N GLU A 191 -52.93 2.78 6.20
CA GLU A 191 -54.23 2.30 5.73
C GLU A 191 -54.93 3.36 4.86
N VAL A 192 -55.35 2.97 3.65
CA VAL A 192 -56.26 3.76 2.81
C VAL A 192 -57.58 3.01 2.61
N GLY A 193 -58.71 3.69 2.73
CA GLY A 193 -60.01 3.07 2.47
C GLY A 193 -61.12 4.08 2.18
N THR A 194 -62.32 3.58 1.92
CA THR A 194 -63.52 4.42 1.76
C THR A 194 -64.62 4.06 2.75
N TYR A 195 -65.27 5.09 3.28
CA TYR A 195 -66.40 4.98 4.16
C TYR A 195 -67.60 5.79 3.69
N LEU A 196 -68.79 5.36 4.11
CA LEU A 196 -70.04 6.08 3.84
C LEU A 196 -70.26 7.13 4.94
N ALA A 197 -70.15 8.42 4.62
CA ALA A 197 -70.27 9.48 5.61
C ALA A 197 -71.71 9.63 6.17
N GLN A 198 -72.73 9.25 5.38
CA GLN A 198 -74.13 9.17 5.83
C GLN A 198 -74.89 8.00 5.16
N PRO A 199 -75.59 7.15 5.94
CA PRO A 199 -76.45 6.08 5.41
C PRO A 199 -77.50 6.59 4.41
N GLY A 200 -77.49 6.08 3.18
CA GLY A 200 -78.54 6.30 2.18
C GLY A 200 -78.40 7.51 1.25
N PHE A 201 -77.32 8.30 1.34
CA PHE A 201 -77.16 9.54 0.54
C PHE A 201 -76.00 9.56 -0.48
N GLY A 202 -75.23 8.48 -0.63
CA GLY A 202 -74.13 8.44 -1.63
C GLY A 202 -72.97 9.41 -1.36
N ASP A 203 -72.82 9.92 -0.12
CA ASP A 203 -71.67 10.73 0.29
C ASP A 203 -70.53 9.82 0.75
N PHE A 204 -69.67 9.44 -0.18
CA PHE A 204 -68.52 8.60 0.09
C PHE A 204 -67.27 9.44 0.39
N ARG A 205 -66.47 8.98 1.36
CA ARG A 205 -65.21 9.62 1.73
C ARG A 205 -64.07 8.63 1.71
N THR A 206 -62.94 9.06 1.19
CA THR A 206 -61.67 8.33 1.30
C THR A 206 -60.91 8.85 2.50
N TYR A 207 -60.18 7.96 3.15
CA TYR A 207 -59.32 8.30 4.27
C TYR A 207 -57.94 7.70 4.07
N LEU A 208 -56.95 8.35 4.68
CA LEU A 208 -55.62 7.84 4.92
C LEU A 208 -55.39 7.85 6.42
N ALA A 209 -55.06 6.71 7.00
CA ALA A 209 -54.75 6.54 8.41
C ALA A 209 -53.37 5.92 8.59
N ILE A 210 -52.66 6.34 9.63
CA ILE A 210 -51.35 5.79 10.01
C ILE A 210 -51.51 5.10 11.35
N TRP A 211 -51.05 3.86 11.40
CA TRP A 211 -51.09 2.98 12.57
C TRP A 211 -49.67 2.59 12.96
N ASN A 212 -49.42 2.54 14.26
CA ASN A 212 -48.15 2.08 14.81
C ASN A 212 -48.43 0.84 15.68
N TYR A 213 -47.56 -0.17 15.59
CA TYR A 213 -47.65 -1.41 16.36
C TYR A 213 -46.63 -1.37 17.49
N GLN A 214 -47.09 -1.32 18.74
CA GLN A 214 -46.21 -1.34 19.89
C GLN A 214 -46.84 -2.17 21.01
N SER A 215 -46.00 -2.96 21.69
CA SER A 215 -46.40 -3.77 22.86
C SER A 215 -47.59 -4.70 22.56
N GLY A 216 -47.63 -5.30 21.37
CA GLY A 216 -48.66 -6.26 20.99
C GLY A 216 -50.03 -5.64 20.64
N SER A 217 -50.08 -4.39 20.19
CA SER A 217 -51.32 -3.78 19.70
C SER A 217 -51.11 -2.64 18.71
N PHE A 218 -51.98 -2.53 17.69
CA PHE A 218 -52.00 -1.38 16.79
C PHE A 218 -52.75 -0.21 17.43
N THR A 219 -52.17 0.98 17.29
CA THR A 219 -52.78 2.25 17.69
C THR A 219 -52.78 3.22 16.52
N ARG A 220 -53.93 3.86 16.24
CA ARG A 220 -54.03 4.86 15.16
C ARG A 220 -53.42 6.18 15.63
N LYS A 221 -52.37 6.63 14.94
CA LYS A 221 -51.63 7.86 15.23
C LYS A 221 -52.34 9.08 14.65
N THR A 222 -52.74 9.00 13.38
CA THR A 222 -53.41 10.09 12.67
C THR A 222 -54.35 9.55 11.59
N GLN A 223 -55.27 10.41 11.14
CA GLN A 223 -56.15 10.13 10.00
C GLN A 223 -56.58 11.44 9.34
N THR A 224 -56.50 11.49 8.01
CA THR A 224 -57.12 12.54 7.21
C THR A 224 -58.21 11.96 6.32
N ASN A 225 -59.21 12.78 5.96
CA ASN A 225 -60.35 12.36 5.17
C ASN A 225 -60.67 13.40 4.09
N TRP A 226 -61.01 12.94 2.89
CA TRP A 226 -61.47 13.81 1.81
C TRP A 226 -62.68 13.21 1.09
N ALA A 227 -63.51 14.07 0.51
CA ALA A 227 -64.68 13.64 -0.23
C ALA A 227 -64.32 13.13 -1.63
N LEU A 228 -65.00 12.07 -2.09
CA LEU A 228 -65.03 11.65 -3.49
C LEU A 228 -66.49 11.54 -3.93
N ALA A 229 -66.81 12.06 -5.12
CA ALA A 229 -68.20 12.20 -5.56
C ALA A 229 -68.92 10.84 -5.80
N ASP A 230 -68.17 9.79 -6.13
CA ASP A 230 -68.60 8.37 -6.24
C ASP A 230 -67.35 7.48 -6.45
N PRO A 231 -66.72 6.94 -5.40
CA PRO A 231 -65.52 6.11 -5.51
C PRO A 231 -65.86 4.74 -6.11
N THR A 232 -64.98 4.31 -7.01
CA THR A 232 -64.97 2.94 -7.53
C THR A 232 -64.18 2.00 -6.60
N TRP A 233 -64.24 0.69 -6.82
CA TRP A 233 -63.74 -0.36 -5.92
C TRP A 233 -62.21 -0.41 -5.71
N GLY A 234 -61.42 0.60 -6.13
CA GLY A 234 -59.97 0.50 -6.21
C GLY A 234 -59.22 1.69 -5.62
N HIS A 235 -58.59 1.48 -4.46
CA HIS A 235 -57.51 2.32 -3.94
C HIS A 235 -56.19 1.57 -3.99
N THR A 236 -55.09 2.31 -4.16
CA THR A 236 -53.76 1.84 -3.78
C THR A 236 -53.04 2.92 -3.03
N CYS A 237 -52.18 2.48 -2.12
CA CYS A 237 -51.18 3.30 -1.49
C CYS A 237 -49.81 2.69 -1.79
N TYR A 238 -48.82 3.55 -1.83
CA TYR A 238 -47.40 3.21 -1.81
C TYR A 238 -46.68 4.30 -1.02
N CYS A 239 -45.51 4.01 -0.51
CA CYS A 239 -44.67 4.97 0.18
C CYS A 239 -43.21 4.75 -0.22
N ASP A 240 -42.49 5.84 -0.48
CA ASP A 240 -41.06 5.85 -0.78
C ASP A 240 -40.54 7.29 -0.68
N ASP A 241 -39.22 7.47 -0.62
CA ASP A 241 -38.56 8.77 -0.79
C ASP A 241 -38.50 9.09 -2.30
N LEU A 242 -39.34 10.00 -2.77
CA LEU A 242 -39.55 10.22 -4.21
C LEU A 242 -38.61 11.25 -4.81
N ASP A 243 -38.21 12.26 -4.05
CA ASP A 243 -37.29 13.30 -4.47
C ASP A 243 -35.91 13.22 -3.78
N SER A 244 -35.65 12.11 -3.10
CA SER A 244 -34.37 11.79 -2.44
C SER A 244 -33.97 12.84 -1.40
N ASP A 245 -34.96 13.43 -0.73
CA ASP A 245 -34.75 14.46 0.30
C ASP A 245 -34.69 13.89 1.74
N GLY A 246 -34.93 12.57 1.87
CA GLY A 246 -34.97 11.83 3.12
C GLY A 246 -36.35 11.82 3.79
N THR A 247 -37.35 12.48 3.22
CA THR A 247 -38.76 12.41 3.64
C THR A 247 -39.45 11.30 2.87
N ILE A 248 -40.32 10.54 3.53
CA ILE A 248 -41.12 9.51 2.86
C ILE A 248 -42.46 10.08 2.41
N GLU A 249 -42.72 10.04 1.11
CA GLU A 249 -43.99 10.42 0.51
C GLU A 249 -44.93 9.21 0.44
N ILE A 250 -46.15 9.39 0.93
CA ILE A 250 -47.25 8.44 0.74
C ILE A 250 -48.08 8.86 -0.47
N VAL A 251 -48.06 8.04 -1.53
CA VAL A 251 -48.88 8.25 -2.72
C VAL A 251 -50.14 7.40 -2.67
N VAL A 252 -51.29 8.07 -2.64
CA VAL A 252 -52.61 7.44 -2.71
C VAL A 252 -53.20 7.60 -4.10
N ALA A 253 -53.38 6.48 -4.81
CA ALA A 253 -54.17 6.44 -6.03
C ALA A 253 -55.62 6.08 -5.73
N SER A 254 -56.53 6.91 -6.22
CA SER A 254 -57.98 6.72 -6.10
C SER A 254 -58.65 6.85 -7.45
N THR A 255 -59.68 6.04 -7.67
CA THR A 255 -60.50 6.07 -8.87
C THR A 255 -61.91 6.57 -8.55
N TYR A 256 -62.47 7.47 -9.36
CA TYR A 256 -63.84 7.96 -9.20
C TYR A 256 -64.60 8.03 -10.53
N ALA A 257 -65.93 7.84 -10.50
CA ALA A 257 -66.79 7.97 -11.67
C ALA A 257 -67.64 9.26 -11.62
N SER A 258 -67.69 10.04 -12.69
CA SER A 258 -68.64 11.15 -12.82
C SER A 258 -70.04 10.65 -13.15
N GLN A 259 -71.06 11.13 -12.44
CA GLN A 259 -72.47 10.93 -12.79
C GLN A 259 -72.78 11.50 -14.19
N PRO A 260 -73.41 10.75 -15.12
CA PRO A 260 -74.08 9.45 -14.95
C PRO A 260 -73.23 8.23 -15.35
N TRP A 261 -72.08 8.02 -14.68
CA TRP A 261 -71.11 6.93 -14.89
C TRP A 261 -70.45 6.94 -16.27
N THR A 262 -70.27 8.15 -16.84
CA THR A 262 -69.82 8.32 -18.23
C THR A 262 -68.33 8.58 -18.39
N HIS A 263 -67.64 9.06 -17.34
CA HIS A 263 -66.19 9.27 -17.30
C HIS A 263 -65.64 8.83 -15.96
N TYR A 264 -64.46 8.22 -15.97
CA TYR A 264 -63.75 7.76 -14.79
C TYR A 264 -62.41 8.48 -14.71
N TYR A 265 -62.02 8.87 -13.50
CA TYR A 265 -60.83 9.68 -13.26
C TYR A 265 -59.91 9.00 -12.27
N VAL A 266 -58.62 9.26 -12.45
CA VAL A 266 -57.56 8.90 -11.52
C VAL A 266 -57.16 10.13 -10.74
N HIS A 267 -57.07 9.98 -9.42
CA HIS A 267 -56.54 11.00 -8.52
C HIS A 267 -55.32 10.41 -7.83
N LEU A 268 -54.17 11.06 -8.00
CA LEU A 268 -52.98 10.80 -7.23
C LEU A 268 -52.86 11.91 -6.17
N ARG A 269 -52.71 11.52 -4.91
CA ARG A 269 -52.49 12.44 -3.80
C ARG A 269 -51.21 12.04 -3.10
N VAL A 270 -50.35 13.01 -2.84
CA VAL A 270 -49.11 12.83 -2.09
C VAL A 270 -49.26 13.42 -0.70
N PHE A 271 -48.86 12.65 0.31
CA PHE A 271 -48.86 13.04 1.70
C PHE A 271 -47.46 12.83 2.28
N THR A 272 -47.09 13.65 3.24
CA THR A 272 -45.91 13.43 4.09
C THR A 272 -46.35 13.42 5.55
N TRP A 273 -45.60 12.73 6.41
CA TRP A 273 -45.91 12.64 7.83
C TRP A 273 -44.64 12.75 8.67
N ASP A 274 -44.60 13.76 9.55
CA ASP A 274 -43.45 14.05 10.41
C ASP A 274 -43.53 13.38 11.80
N GLY A 275 -44.31 12.30 11.93
CA GLY A 275 -44.61 11.65 13.21
C GLY A 275 -45.72 12.34 14.03
N SER A 276 -46.15 13.55 13.64
CA SER A 276 -47.16 14.34 14.35
C SER A 276 -48.32 14.81 13.46
N THR A 277 -48.01 15.32 12.27
CA THR A 277 -48.95 16.02 11.40
C THR A 277 -48.90 15.42 10.00
N LEU A 278 -50.06 14.98 9.51
CA LEU A 278 -50.20 14.45 8.16
C LEU A 278 -50.43 15.62 7.20
N ASN A 279 -49.39 15.97 6.44
CA ASN A 279 -49.41 17.07 5.50
C ASN A 279 -49.87 16.56 4.13
N THR A 280 -50.58 17.40 3.37
CA THR A 280 -50.92 17.12 1.98
C THR A 280 -50.11 18.07 1.12
N GLU A 281 -49.16 17.52 0.38
CA GLU A 281 -48.17 18.34 -0.32
C GLU A 281 -48.70 18.80 -1.67
N THR A 282 -49.27 17.88 -2.46
CA THR A 282 -49.79 18.19 -3.80
C THR A 282 -51.02 17.36 -4.18
N TYR A 283 -51.81 17.90 -5.11
CA TYR A 283 -53.05 17.31 -5.62
C TYR A 283 -53.09 17.43 -7.14
N GLU A 284 -53.11 16.29 -7.82
CA GLU A 284 -53.29 16.22 -9.27
C GLU A 284 -54.53 15.36 -9.57
N SER A 285 -55.54 15.98 -10.15
CA SER A 285 -56.71 15.31 -10.71
C SER A 285 -56.58 15.27 -12.22
N TRP A 286 -56.59 14.06 -12.78
CA TRP A 286 -56.34 13.91 -14.20
C TRP A 286 -57.63 13.66 -15.01
N ASP A 287 -57.84 14.54 -16.00
CA ASP A 287 -59.03 14.69 -16.86
C ASP A 287 -58.81 14.19 -18.31
N GLY A 288 -57.90 13.24 -18.55
CA GLY A 288 -57.66 12.74 -19.91
C GLY A 288 -58.65 11.67 -20.38
N PRO A 289 -58.65 11.31 -21.68
CA PRO A 289 -59.70 10.54 -22.35
C PRO A 289 -59.68 9.04 -22.00
N LEU A 290 -59.74 8.68 -20.71
CA LEU A 290 -60.09 7.31 -20.29
C LEU A 290 -61.60 7.27 -20.12
N ALA A 291 -62.25 6.70 -21.13
CA ALA A 291 -63.70 6.64 -21.19
C ALA A 291 -64.33 5.77 -20.07
N TYR A 292 -63.56 4.88 -19.46
CA TYR A 292 -63.97 4.00 -18.36
C TYR A 292 -62.74 3.35 -17.69
N LEU A 293 -62.69 3.32 -16.35
CA LEU A 293 -61.72 2.59 -15.53
C LEU A 293 -62.46 1.47 -14.81
N ASP A 294 -61.99 0.23 -14.98
CA ASP A 294 -62.54 -0.92 -14.26
C ASP A 294 -61.48 -1.47 -13.32
N GLY A 295 -61.46 -0.97 -12.07
CA GLY A 295 -60.70 -1.59 -10.98
C GLY A 295 -59.49 -0.81 -10.46
N LYS A 296 -58.64 -1.56 -9.75
CA LYS A 296 -57.46 -1.11 -9.00
C LYS A 296 -56.36 -0.57 -9.93
N MET A 297 -55.67 0.48 -9.51
CA MET A 297 -54.40 0.91 -10.13
C MET A 297 -53.24 0.20 -9.46
N TYR A 298 -52.17 -0.11 -10.20
CA TYR A 298 -50.95 -0.67 -9.64
C TYR A 298 -49.84 0.36 -9.83
N LEU A 299 -49.06 0.57 -8.77
CA LEU A 299 -47.99 1.56 -8.71
C LEU A 299 -46.67 0.83 -8.47
N ALA A 300 -45.59 1.34 -9.06
CA ALA A 300 -44.20 1.02 -8.75
C ALA A 300 -43.39 2.32 -8.81
N PHE A 301 -42.32 2.40 -8.03
CA PHE A 301 -41.44 3.56 -7.97
C PHE A 301 -40.01 3.11 -8.21
N TYR A 302 -39.33 3.83 -9.09
CA TYR A 302 -37.95 3.52 -9.41
C TYR A 302 -37.27 4.72 -10.08
N ASP A 303 -35.96 4.86 -9.90
CA ASP A 303 -35.14 5.84 -10.62
C ASP A 303 -34.76 5.25 -11.99
N ILE A 304 -35.65 5.41 -12.97
CA ILE A 304 -35.56 4.64 -14.22
C ILE A 304 -34.54 5.26 -15.18
N ASP A 305 -34.26 6.56 -15.04
CA ASP A 305 -33.22 7.24 -15.81
C ASP A 305 -31.93 7.51 -15.03
N GLN A 306 -31.81 6.94 -13.83
CA GLN A 306 -30.64 7.03 -12.93
C GLN A 306 -30.22 8.46 -12.63
N ASP A 307 -31.19 9.38 -12.54
CA ASP A 307 -30.91 10.79 -12.25
C ASP A 307 -30.89 11.10 -10.74
N GLY A 308 -31.17 10.10 -9.91
CA GLY A 308 -31.28 10.19 -8.46
C GLY A 308 -32.69 10.51 -7.96
N THR A 309 -33.67 10.68 -8.85
CA THR A 309 -35.09 10.93 -8.54
C THR A 309 -35.92 9.71 -8.92
N LYS A 310 -36.90 9.32 -8.11
CA LYS A 310 -37.75 8.18 -8.46
C LYS A 310 -38.93 8.60 -9.33
N GLU A 311 -39.13 7.93 -10.47
CA GLU A 311 -40.37 7.97 -11.23
C GLU A 311 -41.43 7.05 -10.63
N LEU A 312 -42.66 7.55 -10.61
CA LEU A 312 -43.85 6.75 -10.37
C LEU A 312 -44.36 6.14 -11.67
N ILE A 313 -44.37 4.82 -11.75
CA ILE A 313 -45.01 4.06 -12.82
C ILE A 313 -46.37 3.57 -12.37
N ALA A 314 -47.40 3.85 -13.17
CA ALA A 314 -48.74 3.39 -12.91
C ALA A 314 -49.31 2.58 -14.09
N THR A 315 -49.95 1.46 -13.76
CA THR A 315 -50.74 0.69 -14.72
C THR A 315 -52.16 0.42 -14.24
N CYS A 316 -53.10 0.37 -15.18
CA CYS A 316 -54.50 0.09 -14.90
C CYS A 316 -55.22 -0.46 -16.13
N ARG A 317 -56.47 -0.91 -15.94
CA ARG A 317 -57.38 -1.30 -17.02
C ARG A 317 -58.23 -0.10 -17.46
N ALA A 318 -58.16 0.24 -18.75
CA ALA A 318 -58.83 1.42 -19.30
C ALA A 318 -59.35 1.21 -20.75
N TYR A 319 -60.03 2.23 -21.29
CA TYR A 319 -60.51 2.32 -22.68
C TYR A 319 -60.06 3.62 -23.34
N SER A 320 -59.72 3.58 -24.63
CA SER A 320 -59.69 4.80 -25.45
C SER A 320 -61.12 5.23 -25.83
N ASP A 321 -61.32 6.52 -26.16
CA ASP A 321 -62.61 7.05 -26.62
C ASP A 321 -63.18 6.30 -27.85
N THR A 322 -62.29 5.79 -28.72
CA THR A 322 -62.62 4.96 -29.88
C THR A 322 -63.04 3.53 -29.52
N ASP A 323 -62.51 2.98 -28.44
CA ASP A 323 -62.77 1.60 -27.98
C ASP A 323 -64.01 1.47 -27.10
N LYS A 324 -64.43 2.58 -26.45
CA LYS A 324 -65.61 2.66 -25.58
C LYS A 324 -66.86 2.07 -26.25
N ASN A 325 -67.08 2.40 -27.52
CA ASN A 325 -68.27 1.97 -28.26
C ASN A 325 -68.23 0.48 -28.68
N ASN A 326 -67.05 -0.15 -28.64
CA ASN A 326 -66.82 -1.54 -29.02
C ASN A 326 -66.54 -2.47 -27.83
N ASN A 327 -66.56 -1.96 -26.60
CA ASN A 327 -66.29 -2.71 -25.37
C ASN A 327 -64.92 -3.44 -25.36
N ILE A 328 -63.89 -2.80 -25.94
CA ILE A 328 -62.51 -3.30 -26.00
C ILE A 328 -61.70 -2.73 -24.84
N PHE A 329 -61.40 -3.54 -23.82
CA PHE A 329 -60.54 -3.15 -22.70
C PHE A 329 -59.06 -3.27 -23.07
N ARG A 330 -58.24 -2.34 -22.57
CA ARG A 330 -56.78 -2.33 -22.73
C ARG A 330 -56.10 -2.01 -21.41
N ALA A 331 -54.85 -2.43 -21.26
CA ALA A 331 -54.03 -1.90 -20.18
C ALA A 331 -53.35 -0.60 -20.62
N ALA A 332 -53.35 0.36 -19.71
CA ALA A 332 -52.62 1.62 -19.85
C ALA A 332 -51.38 1.58 -18.97
N LEU A 333 -50.27 2.10 -19.49
CA LEU A 333 -49.03 2.33 -18.77
C LEU A 333 -48.69 3.84 -18.81
N MET A 334 -48.31 4.38 -17.67
CA MET A 334 -48.08 5.81 -17.45
C MET A 334 -46.89 6.01 -16.52
N ALA A 335 -46.08 7.03 -16.79
CA ALA A 335 -44.99 7.49 -15.92
C ALA A 335 -45.31 8.89 -15.37
N PHE A 336 -44.90 9.14 -14.14
CA PHE A 336 -45.01 10.42 -13.46
C PHE A 336 -43.68 10.71 -12.77
N ASN A 337 -43.24 11.95 -12.83
CA ASN A 337 -42.06 12.43 -12.11
C ASN A 337 -42.53 13.28 -10.91
N TYR A 338 -41.91 13.09 -9.76
CA TYR A 338 -42.15 13.90 -8.57
C TYR A 338 -41.14 15.04 -8.50
N THR A 339 -41.63 16.28 -8.51
CA THR A 339 -40.78 17.47 -8.38
C THR A 339 -41.24 18.31 -7.20
N ASN A 340 -40.44 19.31 -6.81
CA ASN A 340 -40.79 20.36 -5.84
C ASN A 340 -42.16 21.06 -6.03
N ASN A 341 -42.87 20.83 -7.15
CA ASN A 341 -44.23 21.34 -7.43
C ASN A 341 -45.31 20.24 -7.52
N GLY A 342 -45.00 19.00 -7.13
CA GLY A 342 -45.90 17.84 -7.12
C GLY A 342 -45.65 16.83 -8.23
N LEU A 343 -46.49 15.78 -8.22
CA LEU A 343 -46.51 14.73 -9.23
C LEU A 343 -46.92 15.29 -10.60
N LYS A 344 -46.02 15.22 -11.58
CA LYS A 344 -46.31 15.61 -12.96
C LYS A 344 -46.23 14.40 -13.87
N ARG A 345 -47.26 14.22 -14.71
CA ARG A 345 -47.27 13.16 -15.70
C ARG A 345 -46.26 13.44 -16.81
N GLU A 346 -45.49 12.41 -17.15
CA GLU A 346 -44.54 12.44 -18.26
C GLU A 346 -45.09 11.67 -19.47
N GLY A 347 -45.02 12.28 -20.65
CA GLY A 347 -45.39 11.63 -21.92
C GLY A 347 -46.88 11.27 -22.17
N THR A 348 -47.11 10.56 -23.27
CA THR A 348 -48.45 10.06 -23.67
C THR A 348 -48.75 8.70 -23.05
N THR A 349 -50.03 8.31 -22.97
CA THR A 349 -50.41 7.05 -22.33
C THR A 349 -50.00 5.95 -23.28
N TYR A 350 -49.13 5.06 -22.82
CA TYR A 350 -48.78 3.91 -23.61
C TYR A 350 -49.90 2.89 -23.48
N TRP A 351 -50.62 2.69 -24.58
CA TRP A 351 -51.61 1.64 -24.71
C TRP A 351 -50.87 0.38 -25.11
N LEU A 352 -51.05 -0.69 -24.33
CA LEU A 352 -50.45 -1.99 -24.64
C LEU A 352 -51.23 -2.61 -25.82
N ASP A 353 -51.00 -2.08 -27.03
CA ASP A 353 -51.84 -2.28 -28.20
C ASP A 353 -51.17 -3.21 -29.21
N GLY A 354 -51.52 -4.49 -29.12
CA GLY A 354 -50.93 -5.54 -29.96
C GLY A 354 -51.52 -6.90 -29.62
N THR A 355 -52.81 -7.10 -29.89
CA THR A 355 -53.49 -8.41 -29.83
C THR A 355 -53.16 -9.26 -28.59
N LYS A 356 -53.79 -8.95 -27.44
CA LYS A 356 -54.26 -9.88 -26.38
C LYS A 356 -53.94 -9.50 -24.92
N PHE A 357 -53.93 -8.22 -24.52
CA PHE A 357 -53.83 -7.84 -23.10
C PHE A 357 -54.93 -6.84 -22.74
N SER A 358 -55.78 -7.18 -21.75
CA SER A 358 -56.97 -6.37 -21.42
C SER A 358 -57.12 -6.06 -19.93
N TYR A 359 -56.23 -6.58 -19.10
CA TYR A 359 -56.27 -6.42 -17.63
C TYR A 359 -54.84 -6.46 -17.05
N ALA A 360 -54.34 -5.35 -16.50
CA ALA A 360 -53.10 -5.30 -15.73
C ALA A 360 -53.34 -5.68 -14.26
N ARG A 361 -52.44 -6.44 -13.64
CA ARG A 361 -52.53 -6.95 -12.26
C ARG A 361 -51.31 -6.63 -11.38
N GLY A 362 -50.29 -5.98 -11.94
CA GLY A 362 -49.09 -5.56 -11.24
C GLY A 362 -48.12 -4.85 -12.18
N VAL A 363 -47.25 -4.04 -11.60
CA VAL A 363 -46.11 -3.40 -12.26
C VAL A 363 -44.93 -3.44 -11.30
N SER A 364 -43.73 -3.62 -11.84
CA SER A 364 -42.45 -3.57 -11.14
C SER A 364 -41.39 -3.12 -12.15
N THR A 365 -40.16 -2.88 -11.70
CA THR A 365 -39.03 -2.49 -12.54
C THR A 365 -37.88 -3.49 -12.33
N ILE A 366 -37.02 -3.67 -13.33
CA ILE A 366 -35.90 -4.61 -13.29
C ILE A 366 -34.89 -4.30 -14.38
N ASP A 367 -33.61 -4.40 -14.07
CA ASP A 367 -32.52 -4.42 -15.07
C ASP A 367 -32.39 -5.84 -15.66
N ILE A 368 -32.67 -5.98 -16.95
CA ILE A 368 -32.75 -7.25 -17.70
C ILE A 368 -31.47 -7.52 -18.48
N ASP A 369 -30.69 -6.49 -18.82
CA ASP A 369 -29.51 -6.59 -19.69
C ASP A 369 -28.20 -6.12 -19.05
N SER A 370 -28.21 -5.88 -17.74
CA SER A 370 -27.05 -5.50 -16.93
C SER A 370 -26.40 -4.21 -17.42
N ASP A 371 -27.17 -3.36 -18.12
CA ASP A 371 -26.73 -2.06 -18.62
C ASP A 371 -26.90 -0.93 -17.58
N THR A 372 -27.24 -1.32 -16.34
CA THR A 372 -27.61 -0.55 -15.16
C THR A 372 -28.99 0.11 -15.22
N ASN A 373 -29.60 0.27 -16.40
CA ASN A 373 -30.91 0.90 -16.54
C ASN A 373 -32.01 -0.12 -16.25
N GLU A 374 -33.04 0.28 -15.51
CA GLU A 374 -34.17 -0.61 -15.29
C GLU A 374 -35.24 -0.54 -16.39
N GLU A 375 -35.72 -1.71 -16.78
CA GLU A 375 -36.92 -1.90 -17.57
C GLU A 375 -38.19 -1.94 -16.72
N VAL A 376 -39.33 -1.58 -17.33
CA VAL A 376 -40.65 -1.65 -16.69
C VAL A 376 -41.34 -2.97 -17.01
N LEU A 377 -41.52 -3.81 -16.00
CA LEU A 377 -42.25 -5.06 -16.11
C LEU A 377 -43.73 -4.87 -15.75
N VAL A 378 -44.63 -5.19 -16.70
CA VAL A 378 -46.09 -5.17 -16.47
C VAL A 378 -46.68 -6.57 -16.60
N VAL A 379 -47.35 -7.03 -15.53
CA VAL A 379 -47.99 -8.35 -15.49
C VAL A 379 -49.52 -8.25 -15.57
N GLY A 380 -50.16 -9.19 -16.25
CA GLY A 380 -51.63 -9.22 -16.37
C GLY A 380 -52.18 -10.34 -17.26
N TYR A 381 -53.38 -10.14 -17.83
CA TYR A 381 -54.07 -11.17 -18.62
C TYR A 381 -55.10 -10.62 -19.61
N ASN A 382 -55.59 -11.49 -20.51
CA ASN A 382 -56.67 -11.21 -21.45
C ASN A 382 -58.01 -11.77 -20.97
N TYR A 383 -59.07 -10.98 -21.05
CA TYR A 383 -60.42 -11.35 -20.65
C TYR A 383 -61.26 -11.93 -21.81
N ASN A 384 -60.92 -11.59 -23.06
CA ASN A 384 -61.80 -11.78 -24.23
C ASN A 384 -61.48 -13.03 -25.09
N GLU A 385 -60.35 -13.70 -24.87
CA GLU A 385 -60.01 -14.96 -25.53
C GLU A 385 -59.94 -16.07 -24.48
N THR A 386 -60.49 -17.24 -24.79
CA THR A 386 -60.48 -18.41 -23.92
C THR A 386 -59.05 -18.74 -23.45
N THR A 387 -58.89 -18.83 -22.12
CA THR A 387 -57.90 -19.64 -21.37
C THR A 387 -56.41 -19.26 -21.32
N ASP A 388 -55.96 -18.17 -21.93
CA ASP A 388 -54.53 -17.82 -21.93
C ASP A 388 -54.21 -16.57 -21.08
N THR A 389 -53.27 -16.68 -20.14
CA THR A 389 -52.64 -15.53 -19.43
C THR A 389 -51.40 -15.07 -20.20
N TYR A 390 -51.16 -13.76 -20.24
CA TYR A 390 -50.14 -13.12 -21.08
C TYR A 390 -49.36 -12.11 -20.26
N TRP A 391 -48.03 -12.18 -20.20
CA TRP A 391 -47.20 -11.16 -19.52
C TRP A 391 -46.27 -10.53 -20.55
N ALA A 392 -45.88 -9.27 -20.34
CA ALA A 392 -45.06 -8.53 -21.28
C ALA A 392 -44.03 -7.69 -20.52
N PHE A 393 -42.79 -7.75 -21.02
CA PHE A 393 -41.69 -6.90 -20.57
C PHE A 393 -41.69 -5.65 -21.46
N PHE A 394 -41.48 -4.48 -20.85
CA PHE A 394 -41.39 -3.22 -21.58
C PHE A 394 -40.12 -2.50 -21.12
N LYS A 395 -39.12 -2.30 -21.99
CA LYS A 395 -38.03 -1.39 -21.64
C LYS A 395 -38.49 0.04 -21.71
N TYR A 396 -38.15 0.77 -20.68
CA TYR A 396 -38.39 2.20 -20.60
C TYR A 396 -37.04 2.87 -20.83
N PHE A 397 -36.86 3.49 -21.99
CA PHE A 397 -35.59 4.09 -22.41
C PHE A 397 -35.38 5.52 -21.90
N GLY A 398 -35.91 5.83 -20.73
CA GLY A 398 -35.73 7.14 -20.11
C GLY A 398 -36.28 8.33 -20.89
N TYR A 399 -35.98 9.51 -20.35
CA TYR A 399 -36.65 10.80 -20.56
C TYR A 399 -36.58 11.41 -21.97
N SER A 400 -35.59 11.04 -22.81
CA SER A 400 -35.29 11.80 -24.03
C SER A 400 -36.28 11.60 -25.21
N GLU A 401 -37.10 10.54 -25.21
CA GLU A 401 -38.04 10.23 -26.29
C GLU A 401 -39.53 10.37 -25.89
N GLY A 402 -39.87 10.42 -24.60
CA GLY A 402 -41.25 10.60 -24.12
C GLY A 402 -42.23 9.47 -24.50
N SER A 403 -41.71 8.29 -24.84
CA SER A 403 -42.47 7.10 -25.23
C SER A 403 -41.88 5.81 -24.65
N PHE A 404 -42.74 4.97 -24.07
CA PHE A 404 -42.41 3.57 -23.82
C PHE A 404 -42.20 2.86 -25.15
N ASN A 405 -41.08 2.17 -25.33
CA ASN A 405 -40.84 1.35 -26.53
C ASN A 405 -41.01 -0.12 -26.15
N TYR A 406 -41.87 -0.83 -26.89
CA TYR A 406 -42.02 -2.27 -26.68
C TYR A 406 -40.80 -3.02 -27.22
N GLU A 407 -40.13 -3.77 -26.36
CA GLU A 407 -38.90 -4.47 -26.71
C GLU A 407 -39.04 -5.97 -26.91
N GLY A 408 -40.01 -6.61 -26.27
CA GLY A 408 -40.12 -8.05 -26.38
C GLY A 408 -41.25 -8.66 -25.59
N LYS A 409 -41.50 -9.94 -25.84
CA LYS A 409 -42.44 -10.77 -25.08
C LYS A 409 -41.73 -12.05 -24.69
N VAL A 410 -41.59 -12.28 -23.40
CA VAL A 410 -41.29 -13.62 -22.89
C VAL A 410 -42.62 -14.36 -22.72
N THR A 411 -42.79 -15.46 -23.45
CA THR A 411 -43.93 -16.35 -23.25
C THR A 411 -43.46 -17.51 -22.39
N LEU A 412 -43.78 -17.50 -21.10
CA LEU A 412 -43.48 -18.62 -20.22
C LEU A 412 -44.49 -19.76 -20.50
N GLU A 413 -44.02 -20.84 -21.11
CA GLU A 413 -44.73 -22.12 -21.10
C GLU A 413 -44.64 -22.74 -19.68
N PRO A 414 -45.69 -23.41 -19.16
CA PRO A 414 -46.78 -24.00 -19.92
C PRO A 414 -48.07 -23.16 -19.93
N THR A 415 -48.52 -22.83 -21.14
CA THR A 415 -49.88 -22.72 -21.74
C THR A 415 -51.19 -22.81 -20.92
N ASN A 416 -51.23 -22.70 -19.58
CA ASN A 416 -52.48 -22.80 -18.82
C ASN A 416 -52.60 -21.85 -17.60
N ALA A 417 -51.69 -20.88 -17.39
CA ALA A 417 -51.97 -19.81 -16.45
C ALA A 417 -53.27 -19.10 -16.86
N ARG A 418 -54.24 -18.91 -15.94
CA ARG A 418 -55.48 -18.13 -16.19
C ARG A 418 -55.56 -16.82 -15.40
N ALA A 419 -54.67 -16.57 -14.43
CA ALA A 419 -54.53 -15.25 -13.78
C ALA A 419 -53.20 -15.10 -13.01
N VAL A 420 -52.58 -13.91 -13.09
CA VAL A 420 -51.49 -13.43 -12.20
C VAL A 420 -52.10 -12.63 -11.04
N TRP A 421 -51.58 -12.83 -9.84
CA TRP A 421 -52.11 -12.20 -8.62
C TRP A 421 -51.10 -11.36 -7.84
N GLY A 422 -49.81 -11.38 -8.20
CA GLY A 422 -48.81 -10.47 -7.65
C GLY A 422 -47.41 -10.69 -8.23
N ILE A 423 -46.54 -9.71 -8.00
CA ILE A 423 -45.13 -9.67 -8.35
C ILE A 423 -44.36 -9.04 -7.19
N VAL A 424 -43.16 -9.55 -6.91
CA VAL A 424 -42.21 -8.97 -5.94
C VAL A 424 -40.79 -9.11 -6.48
N ARG A 425 -39.93 -8.15 -6.17
CA ARG A 425 -38.55 -8.00 -6.64
C ARG A 425 -37.59 -8.14 -5.46
N THR A 426 -36.43 -8.75 -5.70
CA THR A 426 -35.22 -8.70 -4.85
C THR A 426 -34.04 -8.15 -5.67
N ASN A 427 -32.86 -8.03 -5.04
CA ASN A 427 -31.61 -7.84 -5.77
C ASN A 427 -31.29 -9.14 -6.53
N GLY A 428 -31.38 -9.11 -7.87
CA GLY A 428 -31.01 -10.21 -8.75
C GLY A 428 -32.14 -11.16 -9.19
N PHE A 429 -33.34 -11.11 -8.58
CA PHE A 429 -34.47 -11.93 -9.04
C PHE A 429 -35.87 -11.34 -8.83
N ILE A 430 -36.84 -11.90 -9.57
CA ILE A 430 -38.27 -11.59 -9.42
C ILE A 430 -39.06 -12.85 -9.11
N PHE A 431 -40.01 -12.74 -8.19
CA PHE A 431 -41.08 -13.72 -8.03
C PHE A 431 -42.40 -13.26 -8.65
N ILE A 432 -43.02 -14.16 -9.41
CA ILE A 432 -44.36 -13.94 -9.94
C ILE A 432 -45.29 -15.06 -9.49
N VAL A 433 -46.44 -14.69 -8.91
CA VAL A 433 -47.43 -15.64 -8.38
C VAL A 433 -48.77 -15.57 -9.10
N GLY A 434 -49.39 -16.73 -9.29
CA GLY A 434 -50.69 -16.79 -9.97
C GLY A 434 -51.42 -18.13 -9.87
N ASN A 435 -52.35 -18.38 -10.80
CA ASN A 435 -53.24 -19.55 -10.85
C ASN A 435 -53.40 -20.11 -12.28
N ASN A 436 -53.37 -21.45 -12.42
CA ASN A 436 -53.53 -22.18 -13.69
C ASN A 436 -54.98 -22.62 -14.05
N GLY A 437 -55.97 -22.16 -13.30
CA GLY A 437 -57.29 -21.82 -13.83
C GLY A 437 -58.26 -22.89 -14.32
N THR A 438 -58.02 -24.20 -14.31
CA THR A 438 -59.20 -25.10 -14.30
C THR A 438 -59.95 -24.89 -12.99
N SER A 439 -61.26 -25.15 -12.94
CA SER A 439 -62.17 -24.78 -11.82
C SER A 439 -61.80 -25.32 -10.44
N THR A 440 -60.64 -25.96 -10.31
CA THR A 440 -59.88 -26.29 -9.10
C THR A 440 -58.41 -26.50 -9.54
N SER A 441 -57.51 -25.51 -9.62
CA SER A 441 -56.13 -25.77 -10.11
C SER A 441 -55.00 -24.92 -9.51
N SER A 442 -53.82 -25.55 -9.45
CA SER A 442 -52.57 -25.20 -8.77
C SER A 442 -52.04 -23.79 -9.03
N GLY A 443 -51.56 -23.15 -7.97
CA GLY A 443 -50.84 -21.89 -7.98
C GLY A 443 -49.42 -22.12 -8.43
N PHE A 444 -48.86 -21.15 -9.13
CA PHE A 444 -47.47 -21.17 -9.55
C PHE A 444 -46.69 -20.06 -8.82
N LEU A 445 -45.40 -20.32 -8.64
CA LEU A 445 -44.38 -19.36 -8.26
C LEU A 445 -43.27 -19.46 -9.31
N ILE A 446 -42.91 -18.36 -9.95
CA ILE A 446 -41.83 -18.28 -10.93
C ILE A 446 -40.69 -17.46 -10.33
N ARG A 447 -39.47 -18.05 -10.23
CA ARG A 447 -38.19 -17.33 -10.05
C ARG A 447 -37.66 -16.95 -11.42
N TYR A 448 -37.10 -15.76 -11.55
CA TYR A 448 -36.28 -15.38 -12.69
C TYR A 448 -34.99 -14.77 -12.14
N ASP A 449 -33.84 -15.35 -12.48
CA ASP A 449 -32.50 -15.02 -11.96
C ASP A 449 -31.70 -14.27 -13.03
N PHE A 450 -31.29 -13.04 -12.73
CA PHE A 450 -30.49 -12.17 -13.59
C PHE A 450 -29.24 -11.73 -12.80
N GLY A 451 -28.13 -12.46 -12.95
CA GLY A 451 -26.82 -11.99 -12.51
C GLY A 451 -26.58 -11.99 -11.00
N ARG A 452 -26.84 -13.12 -10.32
CA ARG A 452 -26.22 -13.39 -9.02
C ARG A 452 -24.69 -13.20 -9.14
N ASP A 453 -24.11 -12.45 -8.20
CA ASP A 453 -22.68 -12.17 -8.01
C ASP A 453 -22.47 -12.42 -6.51
N ASP A 454 -21.97 -13.62 -6.18
CA ASP A 454 -21.99 -14.17 -4.83
C ASP A 454 -20.83 -13.68 -3.96
N ASP A 455 -19.71 -13.27 -4.56
CA ASP A 455 -18.55 -12.68 -3.87
C ASP A 455 -18.42 -11.17 -4.01
N GLY A 456 -19.22 -10.55 -4.88
CA GLY A 456 -19.35 -9.10 -5.03
C GLY A 456 -18.16 -8.46 -5.74
N ASP A 457 -17.46 -9.20 -6.60
CA ASP A 457 -16.27 -8.74 -7.29
C ASP A 457 -16.57 -7.94 -8.59
N GLY A 458 -17.84 -7.95 -9.01
CA GLY A 458 -18.34 -7.30 -10.22
C GLY A 458 -18.49 -8.22 -11.43
N LEU A 459 -18.31 -9.53 -11.26
CA LEU A 459 -18.54 -10.59 -12.23
C LEU A 459 -19.73 -11.44 -11.77
N SER A 460 -20.71 -11.69 -12.64
CA SER A 460 -21.84 -12.56 -12.25
C SER A 460 -21.42 -14.04 -12.23
N ASN A 461 -22.00 -14.85 -11.35
CA ASN A 461 -21.82 -16.32 -11.29
C ASN A 461 -21.94 -17.02 -12.65
N ALA A 462 -22.80 -16.52 -13.55
CA ALA A 462 -22.98 -17.09 -14.88
C ALA A 462 -21.80 -16.77 -15.82
N LEU A 463 -21.20 -15.59 -15.66
CA LEU A 463 -20.01 -15.16 -16.39
C LEU A 463 -18.77 -15.85 -15.82
N GLU A 464 -18.69 -15.97 -14.50
CA GLU A 464 -17.65 -16.73 -13.80
C GLU A 464 -17.63 -18.20 -14.21
N GLU A 465 -18.79 -18.88 -14.24
CA GLU A 465 -18.89 -20.25 -14.76
C GLU A 465 -18.40 -20.36 -16.23
N SER A 466 -18.56 -19.29 -17.02
CA SER A 466 -18.15 -19.26 -18.42
C SER A 466 -16.65 -19.01 -18.62
N LEU A 467 -16.05 -18.22 -17.72
CA LEU A 467 -14.62 -17.90 -17.70
C LEU A 467 -13.82 -19.00 -16.98
N GLY A 468 -14.47 -19.74 -16.08
CA GLY A 468 -13.87 -20.81 -15.27
C GLY A 468 -13.40 -20.35 -13.89
N THR A 469 -13.75 -19.13 -13.47
CA THR A 469 -13.47 -18.58 -12.14
C THR A 469 -14.44 -19.13 -11.08
N ASP A 470 -14.12 -18.99 -9.78
CA ASP A 470 -14.95 -19.50 -8.68
C ASP A 470 -15.97 -18.44 -8.22
N PRO A 471 -17.29 -18.68 -8.38
CA PRO A 471 -18.34 -17.73 -7.99
C PRO A 471 -18.46 -17.37 -6.51
N ASN A 472 -17.53 -17.76 -5.67
CA ASN A 472 -17.52 -17.43 -4.24
C ASN A 472 -16.15 -16.93 -3.79
N ASP A 473 -15.26 -16.66 -4.74
CA ASP A 473 -13.90 -16.23 -4.51
C ASP A 473 -13.59 -15.04 -5.44
N PRO A 474 -13.56 -13.82 -4.90
CA PRO A 474 -13.48 -12.61 -5.73
C PRO A 474 -12.12 -12.44 -6.43
N ASP A 475 -11.17 -13.35 -6.25
CA ASP A 475 -9.78 -13.35 -6.76
C ASP A 475 -9.35 -14.83 -6.93
N THR A 476 -9.70 -15.43 -8.08
CA THR A 476 -9.60 -16.87 -8.30
C THR A 476 -8.16 -17.39 -8.31
N ASP A 477 -7.20 -16.58 -8.75
CA ASP A 477 -5.79 -16.96 -8.87
C ASP A 477 -4.90 -16.43 -7.74
N ASP A 478 -5.49 -15.76 -6.75
CA ASP A 478 -4.87 -15.24 -5.53
C ASP A 478 -3.72 -14.23 -5.79
N ASP A 479 -3.77 -13.47 -6.89
CA ASP A 479 -2.72 -12.50 -7.25
C ASP A 479 -2.94 -11.09 -6.66
N GLY A 480 -4.13 -10.84 -6.11
CA GLY A 480 -4.55 -9.59 -5.50
C GLY A 480 -5.31 -8.62 -6.42
N LEU A 481 -5.56 -8.99 -7.68
CA LEU A 481 -6.58 -8.43 -8.54
C LEU A 481 -7.87 -9.27 -8.41
N THR A 482 -9.02 -8.63 -8.56
CA THR A 482 -10.29 -9.36 -8.50
C THR A 482 -10.71 -9.75 -9.91
N ASP A 483 -11.33 -10.92 -10.10
CA ASP A 483 -11.66 -11.45 -11.44
C ASP A 483 -12.47 -10.41 -12.25
N GLY A 484 -13.41 -9.75 -11.59
CA GLY A 484 -14.22 -8.67 -12.14
C GLY A 484 -13.39 -7.46 -12.63
N LYS A 485 -12.27 -7.11 -11.99
CA LYS A 485 -11.38 -6.04 -12.46
C LYS A 485 -10.51 -6.49 -13.62
N GLU A 486 -10.00 -7.71 -13.56
CA GLU A 486 -9.17 -8.29 -14.61
C GLU A 486 -9.96 -8.35 -15.91
N VAL A 487 -11.18 -8.85 -15.87
CA VAL A 487 -12.03 -8.95 -17.07
C VAL A 487 -12.48 -7.57 -17.57
N ASN A 488 -13.00 -6.72 -16.67
CA ASN A 488 -13.70 -5.49 -17.09
C ASN A 488 -12.78 -4.27 -17.26
N ILE A 489 -11.62 -4.23 -16.60
CA ILE A 489 -10.76 -3.04 -16.53
C ILE A 489 -9.39 -3.30 -17.16
N TYR A 490 -8.67 -4.32 -16.68
CA TYR A 490 -7.26 -4.52 -17.01
C TYR A 490 -7.07 -5.43 -18.23
N HIS A 491 -8.08 -6.22 -18.56
CA HIS A 491 -8.09 -7.20 -19.64
C HIS A 491 -6.99 -8.27 -19.52
N THR A 492 -6.69 -8.67 -18.28
CA THR A 492 -5.83 -9.79 -17.90
C THR A 492 -6.63 -11.10 -17.81
N ASP A 493 -5.95 -12.23 -17.63
CA ASP A 493 -6.56 -13.56 -17.51
C ASP A 493 -6.79 -13.92 -16.03
N PRO A 494 -8.05 -13.94 -15.53
CA PRO A 494 -8.37 -14.10 -14.09
C PRO A 494 -8.13 -15.52 -13.53
N LEU A 495 -7.39 -16.35 -14.28
CA LEU A 495 -6.98 -17.70 -13.89
C LEU A 495 -5.45 -17.81 -13.80
N LYS A 496 -4.73 -16.71 -13.97
CA LYS A 496 -3.29 -16.62 -14.09
C LYS A 496 -2.80 -15.34 -13.41
N SER A 497 -2.09 -15.53 -12.29
CA SER A 497 -1.38 -14.45 -11.59
C SER A 497 -0.32 -13.70 -12.41
N ASP A 498 -0.03 -14.17 -13.62
CA ASP A 498 0.96 -13.67 -14.59
C ASP A 498 0.38 -14.02 -15.97
N THR A 499 -0.32 -13.05 -16.57
CA THR A 499 -1.13 -13.24 -17.78
C THR A 499 -0.27 -13.63 -18.97
N ASP A 500 0.89 -12.99 -19.14
CA ASP A 500 1.76 -13.16 -20.30
C ASP A 500 2.96 -14.10 -20.10
N ASP A 501 3.07 -14.69 -18.91
CA ASP A 501 4.05 -15.70 -18.49
C ASP A 501 5.52 -15.21 -18.56
N ASP A 502 5.78 -13.92 -18.28
CA ASP A 502 7.14 -13.37 -18.29
C ASP A 502 7.88 -13.44 -16.94
N GLY A 503 7.15 -13.80 -15.88
CA GLY A 503 7.65 -13.98 -14.53
C GLY A 503 7.40 -12.80 -13.59
N ILE A 504 6.70 -11.76 -14.03
CA ILE A 504 6.23 -10.64 -13.20
C ILE A 504 4.70 -10.76 -13.04
N PRO A 505 4.14 -10.66 -11.82
CA PRO A 505 2.68 -10.72 -11.64
C PRO A 505 1.93 -9.48 -12.11
N ASP A 506 0.71 -9.67 -12.61
CA ASP A 506 -0.12 -8.61 -13.21
C ASP A 506 -0.33 -7.41 -12.27
N LEU A 507 -0.65 -7.68 -11.00
CA LEU A 507 -0.82 -6.62 -10.01
C LEU A 507 0.46 -5.80 -9.82
N TRP A 508 1.63 -6.45 -9.88
CA TRP A 508 2.91 -5.77 -9.72
C TRP A 508 3.19 -4.88 -10.93
N GLU A 509 2.97 -5.40 -12.13
CA GLU A 509 3.14 -4.65 -13.39
C GLU A 509 2.26 -3.40 -13.43
N LEU A 510 0.97 -3.53 -13.08
CA LEU A 510 0.04 -2.41 -13.04
C LEU A 510 0.49 -1.31 -12.06
N ARG A 511 1.03 -1.69 -10.89
CA ARG A 511 1.57 -0.73 -9.91
C ARG A 511 2.81 0.00 -10.44
N HIS A 512 3.63 -0.70 -11.22
CA HIS A 512 4.85 -0.18 -11.80
C HIS A 512 4.67 0.28 -13.25
N LYS A 513 3.44 0.38 -13.75
CA LYS A 513 3.09 0.85 -15.11
C LYS A 513 3.77 0.07 -16.24
N LEU A 514 4.01 -1.22 -16.02
CA LEU A 514 4.27 -2.19 -17.09
C LEU A 514 2.94 -2.67 -17.67
N ASP A 515 2.99 -3.38 -18.79
CA ASP A 515 1.84 -3.89 -19.52
C ASP A 515 1.72 -5.42 -19.31
N PRO A 516 0.77 -5.89 -18.48
CA PRO A 516 0.63 -7.31 -18.10
C PRO A 516 0.21 -8.25 -19.24
N THR A 517 0.15 -7.72 -20.46
CA THR A 517 -0.15 -8.49 -21.66
C THR A 517 1.02 -8.50 -22.66
N ASN A 518 2.17 -7.94 -22.28
CA ASN A 518 3.36 -7.75 -23.09
C ASN A 518 4.66 -8.21 -22.40
N SER A 519 4.89 -9.52 -22.42
CA SER A 519 6.09 -10.23 -21.94
C SER A 519 7.49 -9.71 -22.34
N SER A 520 7.56 -8.75 -23.27
CA SER A 520 8.83 -8.15 -23.68
C SER A 520 9.27 -7.01 -22.77
N ASP A 521 8.36 -6.38 -22.02
CA ASP A 521 8.73 -5.28 -21.13
C ASP A 521 9.46 -5.77 -19.86
N ALA A 522 9.26 -7.01 -19.40
CA ALA A 522 10.14 -7.66 -18.42
C ALA A 522 11.62 -7.69 -18.81
N LEU A 523 11.93 -7.63 -20.11
CA LEU A 523 13.29 -7.61 -20.66
C LEU A 523 13.82 -6.20 -20.92
N GLU A 524 12.99 -5.17 -20.75
CA GLU A 524 13.43 -3.78 -20.78
C GLU A 524 14.21 -3.42 -19.51
N ASP A 525 15.03 -2.38 -19.64
CA ASP A 525 15.91 -1.81 -18.63
C ASP A 525 15.52 -0.33 -18.58
N LEU A 526 14.72 0.04 -17.58
CA LEU A 526 13.97 1.31 -17.58
C LEU A 526 14.77 2.48 -17.05
N ASP A 527 15.77 2.22 -16.21
CA ASP A 527 16.66 3.22 -15.61
C ASP A 527 18.11 3.15 -16.14
N ASP A 528 18.39 2.22 -17.08
CA ASP A 528 19.66 2.03 -17.78
C ASP A 528 20.83 1.62 -16.85
N ASP A 529 20.54 0.91 -15.75
CA ASP A 529 21.53 0.38 -14.79
C ASP A 529 22.12 -1.00 -15.24
N GLY A 530 21.51 -1.60 -16.27
CA GLY A 530 21.91 -2.87 -16.87
C GLY A 530 21.25 -4.10 -16.25
N LEU A 531 20.34 -3.96 -15.30
CA LEU A 531 19.35 -4.96 -14.92
C LEU A 531 18.11 -4.80 -15.80
N ASN A 532 17.30 -5.85 -15.89
CA ASN A 532 16.01 -5.74 -16.56
C ASN A 532 14.91 -5.79 -15.53
N ASN A 533 13.72 -5.30 -15.89
CA ASN A 533 12.58 -5.19 -14.97
C ASN A 533 12.28 -6.50 -14.23
N LEU A 534 12.42 -7.66 -14.90
CA LEU A 534 12.25 -8.98 -14.27
C LEU A 534 13.31 -9.25 -13.20
N LYS A 535 14.57 -8.90 -13.46
CA LYS A 535 15.66 -9.12 -12.51
C LYS A 535 15.53 -8.19 -11.31
N GLU A 536 15.11 -6.96 -11.54
CA GLU A 536 14.83 -5.99 -10.48
C GLU A 536 13.65 -6.42 -9.61
N TYR A 537 12.55 -6.87 -10.21
CA TYR A 537 11.43 -7.49 -9.49
C TYR A 537 11.89 -8.63 -8.57
N GLN A 538 12.79 -9.49 -9.06
CA GLN A 538 13.34 -10.62 -8.28
C GLN A 538 14.27 -10.19 -7.15
N LEU A 539 14.92 -9.03 -7.27
CA LEU A 539 15.79 -8.46 -6.24
C LEU A 539 15.00 -7.60 -5.25
N GLY A 540 13.87 -7.03 -5.67
CA GLY A 540 13.10 -6.07 -4.89
C GLY A 540 13.58 -4.62 -5.06
N THR A 541 14.40 -4.34 -6.09
CA THR A 541 14.87 -3.00 -6.44
C THR A 541 13.81 -2.22 -7.23
N ASP A 542 13.95 -0.89 -7.32
CA ASP A 542 13.00 -0.04 -8.05
C ASP A 542 13.38 0.09 -9.53
N ILE A 543 12.52 -0.41 -10.43
CA ILE A 543 12.70 -0.37 -11.90
C ILE A 543 12.83 1.02 -12.54
N ARG A 544 12.93 2.08 -11.75
CA ARG A 544 13.10 3.46 -12.21
C ARG A 544 14.15 4.21 -11.42
N ASP A 545 14.83 3.55 -10.50
CA ASP A 545 15.85 4.14 -9.66
C ASP A 545 17.09 3.27 -9.73
N ASN A 546 18.10 3.76 -10.45
CA ASN A 546 19.29 2.99 -10.77
C ASN A 546 20.21 2.78 -9.56
N ASP A 547 19.83 3.22 -8.36
CA ASP A 547 20.55 3.20 -7.08
C ASP A 547 19.48 3.18 -5.96
N THR A 548 18.94 1.99 -5.68
CA THR A 548 17.75 1.81 -4.84
C THR A 548 18.02 2.21 -3.38
N ASP A 549 19.21 1.91 -2.84
CA ASP A 549 19.55 2.18 -1.44
C ASP A 549 20.32 3.48 -1.20
N ASN A 550 20.64 4.20 -2.29
CA ASN A 550 21.23 5.55 -2.31
C ASN A 550 22.64 5.62 -1.71
N ASP A 551 23.47 4.63 -1.98
CA ASP A 551 24.85 4.54 -1.51
C ASP A 551 25.88 5.06 -2.56
N ALA A 552 25.41 5.39 -3.76
CA ALA A 552 26.12 5.86 -4.95
C ALA A 552 26.75 4.79 -5.86
N LEU A 553 26.49 3.50 -5.60
CA LEU A 553 26.61 2.42 -6.59
C LEU A 553 25.25 2.19 -7.25
N SER A 554 25.27 1.69 -8.49
CA SER A 554 24.02 1.29 -9.12
C SER A 554 23.71 -0.16 -8.83
N ASP A 555 22.43 -0.52 -8.68
CA ASP A 555 22.01 -1.90 -8.38
C ASP A 555 22.64 -2.93 -9.34
N GLY A 556 22.75 -2.55 -10.61
CA GLY A 556 23.39 -3.35 -11.65
C GLY A 556 24.91 -3.51 -11.52
N ASP A 557 25.63 -2.55 -10.96
CA ASP A 557 27.07 -2.62 -10.66
C ASP A 557 27.31 -3.40 -9.37
N GLU A 558 26.50 -3.17 -8.34
CA GLU A 558 26.52 -3.93 -7.09
C GLU A 558 26.43 -5.43 -7.34
N LEU A 559 25.41 -5.86 -8.10
CA LEU A 559 25.22 -7.28 -8.39
C LEU A 559 26.30 -7.88 -9.31
N LYS A 560 26.80 -7.11 -10.30
CA LYS A 560 27.67 -7.68 -11.37
C LYS A 560 29.16 -7.48 -11.13
N VAL A 561 29.54 -6.45 -10.37
CA VAL A 561 30.93 -6.01 -10.21
C VAL A 561 31.39 -6.20 -8.78
N TYR A 562 30.60 -5.76 -7.79
CA TYR A 562 31.03 -5.66 -6.39
C TYR A 562 30.52 -6.80 -5.50
N ASP A 563 29.47 -7.53 -5.92
CA ASP A 563 28.82 -8.60 -5.15
C ASP A 563 28.23 -8.10 -3.81
N THR A 564 27.75 -6.85 -3.78
CA THR A 564 27.03 -6.21 -2.66
C THR A 564 25.51 -6.37 -2.78
N ASP A 565 24.76 -6.06 -1.72
CA ASP A 565 23.29 -6.15 -1.70
C ASP A 565 22.66 -4.78 -2.06
N PRO A 566 21.99 -4.63 -3.23
CA PRO A 566 21.47 -3.34 -3.71
C PRO A 566 20.29 -2.77 -2.91
N LEU A 567 19.92 -3.44 -1.81
CA LEU A 567 18.93 -2.97 -0.85
C LEU A 567 19.57 -2.57 0.50
N SER A 568 20.89 -2.61 0.59
CA SER A 568 21.67 -2.39 1.80
C SER A 568 22.88 -1.54 1.50
N ASN A 569 22.77 -0.25 1.82
CA ASN A 569 23.80 0.75 1.58
C ASN A 569 25.13 0.56 2.34
N ASP A 570 25.28 -0.53 3.07
CA ASP A 570 26.41 -0.94 3.93
C ASP A 570 26.32 -2.47 4.09
N SER A 571 26.99 -3.21 3.21
CA SER A 571 26.84 -4.66 3.03
C SER A 571 27.51 -5.47 4.13
N ASP A 572 28.64 -5.00 4.68
CA ASP A 572 29.38 -5.69 5.74
C ASP A 572 29.11 -5.14 7.16
N ALA A 573 28.35 -4.05 7.26
CA ALA A 573 27.88 -3.41 8.48
C ALA A 573 29.00 -2.85 9.37
N ASP A 574 30.11 -2.37 8.77
CA ASP A 574 31.20 -1.71 9.49
C ASP A 574 30.93 -0.21 9.75
N GLY A 575 29.97 0.38 9.02
CA GLY A 575 29.54 1.77 9.13
C GLY A 575 30.03 2.69 8.00
N LEU A 576 30.77 2.19 7.02
CA LEU A 576 31.01 2.82 5.73
C LEU A 576 29.92 2.39 4.73
N LEU A 577 29.66 3.24 3.73
CA LEU A 577 28.74 2.86 2.65
C LEU A 577 29.51 2.15 1.54
N ASP A 578 28.93 1.16 0.87
CA ASP A 578 29.65 0.37 -0.15
C ASP A 578 30.20 1.27 -1.26
N GLY A 579 29.41 2.25 -1.72
CA GLY A 579 29.84 3.27 -2.65
C GLY A 579 30.93 4.21 -2.11
N GLU A 580 30.95 4.50 -0.81
CA GLU A 580 32.03 5.28 -0.20
C GLU A 580 33.35 4.50 -0.22
N GLU A 581 33.30 3.24 0.17
CA GLU A 581 34.44 2.32 0.17
C GLU A 581 35.04 2.16 -1.22
N VAL A 582 34.23 1.81 -2.21
CA VAL A 582 34.69 1.56 -3.57
C VAL A 582 35.21 2.84 -4.24
N LEU A 583 34.49 3.96 -4.13
CA LEU A 583 34.79 5.17 -4.90
C LEU A 583 35.82 6.08 -4.21
N THR A 584 35.94 6.02 -2.88
CA THR A 584 36.76 6.95 -2.09
C THR A 584 37.99 6.28 -1.49
N TYR A 585 37.83 5.14 -0.82
CA TYR A 585 38.90 4.51 -0.04
C TYR A 585 39.58 3.34 -0.76
N GLY A 586 38.90 2.72 -1.73
CA GLY A 586 39.35 1.54 -2.42
C GLY A 586 39.34 0.27 -1.55
N SER A 587 38.68 0.31 -0.38
CA SER A 587 38.42 -0.86 0.46
C SER A 587 37.40 -1.81 -0.18
N ASN A 588 37.26 -2.99 0.40
CA ASN A 588 36.35 -4.03 -0.07
C ASN A 588 35.01 -3.95 0.69
N PRO A 589 33.90 -3.58 0.03
CA PRO A 589 32.60 -3.35 0.70
C PRO A 589 31.91 -4.61 1.26
N ASN A 590 32.55 -5.76 1.14
CA ASN A 590 32.08 -7.04 1.66
C ASN A 590 32.98 -7.55 2.80
N SER A 591 33.84 -6.70 3.35
CA SER A 591 34.85 -7.06 4.34
C SER A 591 35.14 -5.88 5.26
N ASN A 592 34.58 -5.96 6.46
CA ASN A 592 34.69 -4.96 7.51
C ASN A 592 36.14 -4.73 8.05
N ASP A 593 37.14 -5.34 7.42
CA ASP A 593 38.57 -5.36 7.72
C ASP A 593 39.24 -5.87 6.43
N THR A 594 39.52 -4.94 5.51
CA THR A 594 39.89 -5.22 4.12
C THR A 594 41.25 -5.91 4.01
N ASP A 595 42.21 -5.49 4.82
CA ASP A 595 43.57 -6.02 4.80
C ASP A 595 43.81 -7.14 5.84
N SER A 596 42.82 -7.39 6.71
CA SER A 596 42.81 -8.44 7.72
C SER A 596 43.88 -8.27 8.81
N ASP A 597 44.23 -7.04 9.17
CA ASP A 597 45.19 -6.73 10.23
C ASP A 597 44.57 -6.76 11.65
N GLY A 598 43.24 -6.68 11.72
CA GLY A 598 42.44 -6.70 12.95
C GLY A 598 41.89 -5.36 13.42
N LEU A 599 42.04 -4.28 12.64
CA LEU A 599 41.23 -3.06 12.73
C LEU A 599 40.12 -3.11 11.67
N ASP A 600 38.99 -2.45 11.93
CA ASP A 600 37.94 -2.31 10.90
C ASP A 600 38.17 -1.04 10.07
N ASP A 601 37.79 -1.09 8.79
CA ASP A 601 38.07 -0.04 7.82
C ASP A 601 37.50 1.30 8.28
N TYR A 602 36.28 1.30 8.85
CA TYR A 602 35.68 2.47 9.47
C TYR A 602 36.62 3.13 10.50
N ASN A 603 37.17 2.37 11.45
CA ASN A 603 38.05 2.91 12.49
C ASN A 603 39.41 3.35 11.93
N GLU A 604 39.96 2.63 10.98
CA GLU A 604 41.18 3.03 10.29
C GLU A 604 41.03 4.41 9.66
N ILE A 605 39.95 4.62 8.90
CA ILE A 605 39.68 5.89 8.24
C ILE A 605 39.30 6.99 9.24
N HIS A 606 38.40 6.72 10.19
CA HIS A 606 37.79 7.76 11.02
C HIS A 606 38.54 8.03 12.32
N THR A 607 39.15 7.01 12.91
CA THR A 607 39.78 7.06 14.24
C THR A 607 41.30 7.16 14.13
N TYR A 608 41.94 6.23 13.42
CA TYR A 608 43.40 6.06 13.43
C TYR A 608 44.14 6.78 12.28
N LYS A 609 43.42 7.10 11.20
CA LYS A 609 43.96 7.72 9.98
C LYS A 609 44.99 6.86 9.25
N THR A 610 44.81 5.54 9.33
CA THR A 610 45.57 4.52 8.61
C THR A 610 44.96 4.19 7.25
N ASP A 611 45.68 3.46 6.41
CA ASP A 611 45.20 3.00 5.09
C ASP A 611 44.56 1.60 5.23
N PRO A 612 43.23 1.44 5.06
CA PRO A 612 42.53 0.15 5.26
C PRO A 612 42.94 -0.96 4.28
N ASN A 613 43.80 -0.65 3.31
CA ASN A 613 44.35 -1.63 2.37
C ASN A 613 45.78 -2.03 2.70
N SER A 614 46.33 -1.58 3.83
CA SER A 614 47.73 -1.75 4.19
C SER A 614 47.89 -2.11 5.65
N THR A 615 48.28 -3.36 5.91
CA THR A 615 48.46 -3.90 7.27
C THR A 615 49.62 -3.25 8.04
N ASP A 616 50.22 -2.17 7.56
CA ASP A 616 51.39 -1.46 8.09
C ASP A 616 51.46 -0.14 7.31
N THR A 617 50.81 0.89 7.84
CA THR A 617 50.59 2.17 7.14
C THR A 617 51.90 2.95 6.99
N ASP A 618 52.75 2.99 8.02
CA ASP A 618 53.97 3.79 8.03
C ASP A 618 55.26 3.01 7.68
N ASN A 619 55.12 1.70 7.47
CA ASN A 619 56.13 0.76 6.99
C ASN A 619 57.29 0.55 7.97
N ASP A 620 56.99 0.49 9.26
CA ASP A 620 57.98 0.31 10.33
C ASP A 620 58.15 -1.17 10.78
N MET A 621 57.38 -2.09 10.19
CA MET A 621 57.29 -3.54 10.47
C MET A 621 56.34 -3.95 11.59
N LEU A 622 55.64 -3.03 12.24
CA LEU A 622 54.47 -3.30 13.06
C LEU A 622 53.21 -3.14 12.21
N ASN A 623 52.16 -3.89 12.53
CA ASN A 623 50.86 -3.62 11.93
C ASN A 623 50.07 -2.65 12.78
N ASP A 624 49.25 -1.84 12.12
CA ASP A 624 48.45 -0.78 12.70
C ASP A 624 47.64 -1.27 13.91
N SER A 625 47.04 -2.46 13.81
CA SER A 625 46.34 -3.09 14.94
C SER A 625 47.22 -3.36 16.16
N SER A 626 48.47 -3.80 15.97
CA SER A 626 49.40 -4.02 17.09
C SER A 626 49.86 -2.71 17.71
N GLU A 627 50.10 -1.70 16.90
CA GLU A 627 50.46 -0.37 17.37
C GLU A 627 49.35 0.22 18.23
N VAL A 628 48.11 0.17 17.75
CA VAL A 628 46.95 0.69 18.48
C VAL A 628 46.64 -0.12 19.76
N ASN A 629 46.72 -1.46 19.71
CA ASN A 629 46.20 -2.31 20.79
C ASN A 629 47.26 -2.85 21.76
N ILE A 630 48.53 -2.93 21.33
CA ILE A 630 49.60 -3.60 22.08
C ILE A 630 50.68 -2.59 22.49
N TYR A 631 51.25 -1.88 21.51
CA TYR A 631 52.43 -1.02 21.74
C TYR A 631 52.07 0.43 22.09
N LEU A 632 50.87 0.86 21.71
CA LEU A 632 50.31 2.20 21.91
C LEU A 632 51.13 3.30 21.20
N THR A 633 51.81 2.95 20.11
CA THR A 633 52.51 3.84 19.18
C THR A 633 51.54 4.52 18.21
N ASP A 634 52.00 5.52 17.46
CA ASP A 634 51.20 6.20 16.43
C ASP A 634 51.36 5.45 15.09
N PRO A 635 50.33 4.73 14.60
CA PRO A 635 50.43 3.88 13.41
C PRO A 635 50.62 4.62 12.08
N THR A 636 50.77 5.94 12.15
CA THR A 636 51.06 6.81 10.99
C THR A 636 52.45 7.43 11.07
N ASN A 637 53.23 7.08 12.09
CA ASN A 637 54.54 7.63 12.39
C ASN A 637 55.50 6.57 12.90
N ASN A 638 56.37 6.12 12.00
CA ASN A 638 57.31 5.03 12.18
C ASN A 638 58.39 5.19 13.27
N ASP A 639 58.38 6.28 14.03
CA ASP A 639 59.31 6.63 15.12
C ASP A 639 58.54 7.56 16.09
N THR A 640 57.77 6.95 16.98
CA THR A 640 56.77 7.63 17.84
C THR A 640 57.41 8.57 18.84
N ASP A 641 58.56 8.22 19.40
CA ASP A 641 59.26 9.04 20.40
C ASP A 641 60.37 9.93 19.83
N SER A 642 60.64 9.80 18.52
CA SER A 642 61.53 10.66 17.73
C SER A 642 63.00 10.59 18.17
N ASP A 643 63.47 9.41 18.56
CA ASP A 643 64.85 9.19 19.00
C ASP A 643 65.79 8.70 17.88
N GLY A 644 65.21 8.33 16.72
CA GLY A 644 65.90 7.87 15.53
C GLY A 644 65.91 6.35 15.34
N LEU A 645 65.26 5.59 16.21
CA LEU A 645 64.97 4.17 16.08
C LEU A 645 63.49 3.99 15.66
N LEU A 646 63.19 3.03 14.77
CA LEU A 646 61.80 2.81 14.36
C LEU A 646 61.07 1.98 15.41
N ASP A 647 59.77 2.24 15.64
CA ASP A 647 59.02 1.55 16.70
C ASP A 647 59.06 0.01 16.53
N GLY A 648 58.96 -0.47 15.28
CA GLY A 648 59.14 -1.88 14.95
C GLY A 648 60.55 -2.43 15.18
N GLU A 649 61.61 -1.63 14.96
CA GLU A 649 62.98 -2.04 15.30
C GLU A 649 63.18 -2.15 16.82
N GLU A 650 62.61 -1.21 17.57
CA GLU A 650 62.62 -1.21 19.03
C GLU A 650 61.95 -2.47 19.59
N VAL A 651 60.76 -2.78 19.10
CA VAL A 651 59.99 -3.92 19.59
C VAL A 651 60.59 -5.27 19.16
N LEU A 652 61.06 -5.39 17.91
CA LEU A 652 61.43 -6.67 17.30
C LEU A 652 62.92 -7.00 17.45
N GLU A 653 63.80 -6.00 17.47
CA GLU A 653 65.25 -6.18 17.46
C GLU A 653 65.93 -5.74 18.76
N TYR A 654 65.70 -4.50 19.20
CA TYR A 654 66.46 -3.89 20.31
C TYR A 654 65.82 -4.09 21.69
N LEU A 655 64.54 -4.44 21.73
CA LEU A 655 63.73 -4.64 22.94
C LEU A 655 63.66 -3.40 23.84
N THR A 656 63.74 -2.21 23.25
CA THR A 656 63.51 -0.91 23.90
C THR A 656 62.02 -0.57 23.96
N ASN A 657 61.66 0.55 24.58
CA ASN A 657 60.29 1.00 24.73
C ASN A 657 59.97 2.11 23.72
N PRO A 658 59.13 1.86 22.69
CA PRO A 658 58.89 2.81 21.59
C PRO A 658 58.08 4.06 21.92
N LEU A 659 57.86 4.30 23.21
CA LEU A 659 57.21 5.49 23.75
C LEU A 659 58.16 6.31 24.62
N SER A 660 59.44 5.94 24.64
CA SER A 660 60.44 6.46 25.55
C SER A 660 61.78 6.49 24.85
N ASN A 661 62.15 7.70 24.43
CA ASN A 661 63.39 8.01 23.73
C ASN A 661 64.69 7.75 24.52
N ASP A 662 64.62 7.05 25.66
CA ASP A 662 65.66 6.70 26.63
C ASP A 662 65.02 5.62 27.55
N THR A 663 65.23 4.34 27.22
CA THR A 663 64.54 3.21 27.85
C THR A 663 65.06 2.91 29.25
N ASP A 664 66.35 3.11 29.51
CA ASP A 664 66.97 2.78 30.79
C ASP A 664 67.21 3.97 31.74
N GLU A 665 66.79 5.16 31.30
CA GLU A 665 66.78 6.44 32.02
C GLU A 665 68.19 6.93 32.42
N ASP A 666 69.19 6.70 31.59
CA ASP A 666 70.58 7.12 31.86
C ASP A 666 70.96 8.48 31.27
N GLY A 667 70.11 9.02 30.40
CA GLY A 667 70.25 10.33 29.77
C GLY A 667 70.81 10.30 28.34
N MET A 668 71.07 9.12 27.78
CA MET A 668 71.35 8.91 26.35
C MET A 668 70.11 8.37 25.65
N PRO A 669 69.79 8.81 24.41
CA PRO A 669 68.68 8.22 23.66
C PRO A 669 68.99 6.86 23.05
N ASP A 670 67.99 5.97 22.99
CA ASP A 670 68.17 4.58 22.54
C ASP A 670 68.72 4.53 21.11
N GLY A 671 68.14 5.31 20.20
CA GLY A 671 68.61 5.45 18.82
C GLY A 671 70.06 5.94 18.70
N TRP A 672 70.53 6.79 19.62
CA TRP A 672 71.92 7.23 19.68
C TRP A 672 72.86 6.12 20.17
N GLU A 673 72.43 5.38 21.20
CA GLU A 673 73.19 4.26 21.73
C GLU A 673 73.36 3.14 20.71
N VAL A 674 72.28 2.77 20.02
CA VAL A 674 72.30 1.78 18.94
C VAL A 674 73.24 2.20 17.81
N LEU A 675 73.20 3.48 17.40
CA LEU A 675 74.09 4.01 16.36
C LEU A 675 75.58 3.83 16.71
N PHE A 676 75.90 3.89 18.01
CA PHE A 676 77.26 3.73 18.51
C PHE A 676 77.52 2.36 19.14
N ASP A 677 76.77 1.30 18.84
CA ASP A 677 76.99 -0.04 19.42
C ASP A 677 77.12 -0.01 20.97
N LEU A 678 76.29 0.80 21.63
CA LEU A 678 76.05 0.80 23.09
C LEU A 678 74.77 0.00 23.38
N ASN A 679 74.43 -0.18 24.66
CA ASN A 679 73.30 -1.01 25.06
C ASN A 679 72.16 -0.17 25.66
N PRO A 680 71.09 0.12 24.90
CA PRO A 680 69.98 1.01 25.32
C PRO A 680 69.07 0.42 26.43
N ASN A 681 69.52 -0.65 27.09
CA ASN A 681 68.82 -1.34 28.17
C ASN A 681 69.73 -1.51 29.40
N ASP A 682 70.89 -0.88 29.43
CA ASP A 682 71.88 -0.95 30.52
C ASP A 682 72.49 0.41 30.85
N ALA A 683 71.77 1.15 31.69
CA ALA A 683 72.12 2.47 32.24
C ALA A 683 73.51 2.58 32.90
N THR A 684 74.24 1.48 33.06
CA THR A 684 75.61 1.50 33.55
C THR A 684 76.62 1.86 32.48
N ASP A 685 76.31 1.67 31.20
CA ASP A 685 77.22 1.96 30.11
C ASP A 685 77.36 3.48 29.82
N ALA A 686 76.41 4.34 30.21
CA ALA A 686 76.60 5.80 30.30
C ALA A 686 77.86 6.22 31.05
N ASN A 687 78.28 5.42 32.03
CA ASN A 687 79.44 5.68 32.89
C ASN A 687 80.71 4.96 32.40
N GLU A 688 80.61 4.16 31.34
CA GLU A 688 81.76 3.57 30.67
C GLU A 688 82.48 4.60 29.78
N ASP A 689 83.72 4.29 29.45
CA ASP A 689 84.64 5.09 28.62
C ASP A 689 85.11 4.17 27.50
N ALA A 690 84.29 4.07 26.45
CA ALA A 690 84.37 3.00 25.46
C ALA A 690 85.64 3.10 24.60
N ASP A 691 86.12 4.31 24.31
CA ASP A 691 87.35 4.53 23.54
C ASP A 691 88.59 4.75 24.42
N ASN A 692 88.44 4.97 25.73
CA ASN A 692 89.48 5.21 26.73
C ASN A 692 90.19 6.57 26.60
N ASP A 693 89.50 7.62 26.16
CA ASP A 693 89.99 9.01 26.17
C ASP A 693 89.80 9.72 27.53
N GLY A 694 88.88 9.19 28.35
CA GLY A 694 88.57 9.64 29.71
C GLY A 694 87.31 10.49 29.86
N LEU A 695 86.52 10.70 28.80
CA LEU A 695 85.10 11.06 28.87
C LEU A 695 84.25 9.80 29.07
N THR A 696 83.12 9.92 29.75
CA THR A 696 82.13 8.82 29.76
C THR A 696 81.21 8.92 28.55
N ASN A 697 80.58 7.82 28.15
CA ASN A 697 79.65 7.80 27.00
C ASN A 697 78.57 8.91 27.10
N LEU A 698 78.00 9.13 28.30
CA LEU A 698 77.04 10.23 28.54
C LEU A 698 77.65 11.64 28.38
N GLU A 699 78.90 11.82 28.81
CA GLU A 699 79.61 13.08 28.59
C GLU A 699 79.82 13.31 27.09
N GLU A 700 80.12 12.25 26.34
CA GLU A 700 80.30 12.32 24.90
C GLU A 700 79.01 12.66 24.16
N PHE A 701 77.90 12.02 24.50
CA PHE A 701 76.57 12.42 24.02
C PHE A 701 76.31 13.92 24.28
N THR A 702 76.64 14.41 25.47
CA THR A 702 76.46 15.82 25.86
C THR A 702 77.34 16.78 25.04
N TYR A 703 78.55 16.36 24.67
CA TYR A 703 79.48 17.17 23.88
C TYR A 703 79.32 16.98 22.36
N GLY A 704 78.50 16.01 21.93
CA GLY A 704 78.34 15.67 20.52
C GLY A 704 79.54 14.93 19.92
N THR A 705 80.34 14.27 20.77
CA THR A 705 81.51 13.48 20.37
C THR A 705 81.15 12.01 20.19
N SER A 706 82.05 11.23 19.58
CA SER A 706 81.83 9.83 19.27
C SER A 706 82.44 8.93 20.34
N PRO A 707 81.65 8.09 21.04
CA PRO A 707 82.15 7.19 22.07
C PRO A 707 83.01 6.03 21.59
N LYS A 708 83.31 6.00 20.30
CA LYS A 708 84.21 5.03 19.69
C LYS A 708 85.47 5.69 19.14
N SER A 709 85.66 6.99 19.31
CA SER A 709 86.75 7.75 18.72
C SER A 709 87.29 8.84 19.63
N LYS A 710 88.49 8.59 20.18
CA LYS A 710 89.16 9.52 21.11
C LYS A 710 89.32 10.94 20.62
N ASP A 711 89.26 11.12 19.32
CA ASP A 711 89.49 12.34 18.57
C ASP A 711 88.40 12.35 17.48
N THR A 712 87.25 12.91 17.83
CA THR A 712 86.03 12.87 17.01
C THR A 712 86.24 13.58 15.67
N ASP A 713 86.98 14.68 15.68
CA ASP A 713 87.19 15.52 14.50
C ASP A 713 88.48 15.22 13.71
N GLY A 714 89.35 14.39 14.27
CA GLY A 714 90.55 13.84 13.65
C GLY A 714 91.70 14.84 13.53
N ASP A 715 91.73 15.90 14.34
CA ASP A 715 92.74 16.96 14.28
C ASP A 715 94.03 16.66 15.08
N GLY A 716 94.00 15.58 15.88
CA GLY A 716 95.10 15.08 16.71
C GLY A 716 95.07 15.52 18.17
N PHE A 717 94.00 16.16 18.65
CA PHE A 717 93.71 16.34 20.08
C PHE A 717 92.60 15.41 20.52
N ASP A 718 92.76 14.79 21.70
CA ASP A 718 91.70 13.91 22.24
C ASP A 718 90.52 14.78 22.76
N ASP A 719 89.28 14.30 22.64
CA ASP A 719 88.04 15.02 22.94
C ASP A 719 88.03 15.55 24.40
N LEU A 720 88.44 14.72 25.37
CA LEU A 720 88.61 15.14 26.77
C LEU A 720 89.53 16.37 26.91
N TRP A 721 90.61 16.42 26.14
CA TRP A 721 91.59 17.51 26.21
C TRP A 721 90.96 18.81 25.70
N GLU A 722 90.15 18.74 24.66
CA GLU A 722 89.50 19.91 24.07
C GLU A 722 88.45 20.48 25.02
N VAL A 723 87.56 19.62 25.56
CA VAL A 723 86.58 19.98 26.58
C VAL A 723 87.27 20.64 27.79
N THR A 724 88.36 20.03 28.30
CA THR A 724 89.10 20.55 29.46
C THR A 724 89.76 21.91 29.19
N ASN A 725 90.10 22.22 27.94
CA ASN A 725 90.72 23.50 27.55
C ASN A 725 89.73 24.51 26.94
N GLY A 726 88.43 24.17 26.87
CA GLY A 726 87.36 25.04 26.39
C GLY A 726 87.30 25.19 24.86
N TYR A 727 87.72 24.15 24.14
CA TYR A 727 87.54 24.02 22.68
C TYR A 727 86.29 23.19 22.37
N ASP A 728 85.85 23.26 21.11
CA ASP A 728 84.71 22.49 20.60
C ASP A 728 85.26 21.19 20.00
N PRO A 729 85.00 20.02 20.62
CA PRO A 729 85.62 18.75 20.23
C PRO A 729 85.06 18.16 18.93
N THR A 730 84.12 18.86 18.28
CA THR A 730 83.52 18.42 17.01
C THR A 730 84.06 19.22 15.81
N VAL A 731 84.98 20.17 16.05
CA VAL A 731 85.44 21.13 15.05
C VAL A 731 86.96 21.18 15.02
N PRO A 732 87.60 20.72 13.92
CA PRO A 732 89.05 20.58 13.85
C PRO A 732 89.75 21.89 14.23
N ALA A 733 90.56 21.85 15.27
CA ALA A 733 91.33 23.01 15.68
C ALA A 733 92.19 23.46 14.51
N THR A 734 92.16 24.76 14.22
CA THR A 734 92.95 25.29 13.13
C THR A 734 94.42 24.97 13.37
N PHE A 735 95.19 24.71 12.30
CA PHE A 735 96.64 24.47 12.40
C PHE A 735 97.34 25.52 13.28
N LEU A 736 96.83 26.76 13.35
CA LEU A 736 97.33 27.79 14.24
C LEU A 736 97.00 27.57 15.73
N GLN A 737 95.79 27.09 16.07
CA GLN A 737 95.40 26.70 17.43
C GLN A 737 96.19 25.47 17.91
N GLY A 738 96.23 24.37 17.14
CA GLY A 738 96.99 23.18 17.50
C GLY A 738 98.50 23.45 17.64
N PHE A 739 99.05 24.30 16.77
CA PHE A 739 100.45 24.73 16.85
C PHE A 739 100.76 25.63 18.06
N LEU A 740 99.81 26.44 18.52
CA LEU A 740 99.94 27.27 19.73
C LEU A 740 99.77 26.44 21.02
N LEU A 741 99.00 25.36 20.99
CA LEU A 741 98.66 24.53 22.15
C LEU A 741 99.74 23.48 22.49
N TRP A 742 100.41 22.89 21.50
CA TRP A 742 101.54 21.97 21.73
C TRP A 742 102.73 22.65 22.43
N PHE A 743 102.86 23.96 22.26
CA PHE A 743 103.85 24.77 22.95
C PHE A 743 103.17 25.70 23.95
N LYS A 744 102.81 25.21 25.15
CA LYS A 744 102.69 26.13 26.31
C LYS A 744 104.02 26.89 26.44
N PHE A 745 104.09 28.12 25.93
CA PHE A 745 105.33 28.87 25.81
C PHE A 745 105.71 29.46 27.16
N ASP A 746 106.34 28.66 28.01
CA ASP A 746 106.90 29.15 29.27
C ASP A 746 108.04 30.17 29.06
N THR A 747 108.58 30.29 27.84
CA THR A 747 109.58 31.31 27.47
C THR A 747 109.56 31.74 25.99
N LEU A 748 109.89 33.01 25.74
CA LEU A 748 110.05 33.66 24.41
C LEU A 748 111.00 32.91 23.46
N GLN A 749 111.95 32.14 24.02
CA GLN A 749 112.90 31.33 23.26
C GLN A 749 112.21 30.22 22.44
N ASN A 750 111.19 29.58 23.03
CA ASN A 750 110.48 28.47 22.42
C ASN A 750 109.57 28.97 21.28
N PHE A 751 108.99 30.16 21.41
CA PHE A 751 108.16 30.81 20.38
C PHE A 751 108.98 31.09 19.10
N ILE A 752 110.23 31.51 19.27
CA ILE A 752 111.16 31.75 18.15
C ILE A 752 111.55 30.44 17.45
N TYR A 753 111.76 29.34 18.20
CA TYR A 753 112.05 28.03 17.59
C TYR A 753 110.86 27.45 16.83
N ALA A 754 109.65 27.66 17.34
CA ALA A 754 108.41 27.25 16.69
C ALA A 754 108.23 27.98 15.34
N LEU A 755 108.46 29.30 15.29
CA LEU A 755 108.44 30.07 14.04
C LEU A 755 109.47 29.62 13.00
N ILE A 756 110.68 29.24 13.44
CA ILE A 756 111.73 28.69 12.57
C ILE A 756 111.31 27.31 12.01
N ALA A 757 110.66 26.48 12.84
CA ALA A 757 110.17 25.17 12.42
C ALA A 757 109.03 25.29 11.40
N ILE A 758 108.07 26.20 11.58
CA ILE A 758 107.01 26.45 10.57
C ILE A 758 107.62 26.91 9.25
N ALA A 759 108.58 27.83 9.28
CA ALA A 759 109.25 28.30 8.06
C ALA A 759 109.97 27.14 7.33
N ALA A 760 110.54 26.20 8.08
CA ALA A 760 111.20 25.03 7.52
C ALA A 760 110.20 24.00 6.94
N VAL A 761 109.08 23.75 7.62
CA VAL A 761 108.04 22.80 7.17
C VAL A 761 107.30 23.35 5.94
N SER A 762 106.95 24.63 5.93
CA SER A 762 106.36 25.30 4.75
C SER A 762 107.30 25.28 3.54
N PHE A 763 108.62 25.38 3.77
CA PHE A 763 109.62 25.23 2.73
C PHE A 763 109.70 23.79 2.21
N ILE A 764 109.61 22.78 3.08
CA ILE A 764 109.62 21.36 2.69
C ILE A 764 108.33 20.98 1.95
N GLY A 765 107.16 21.44 2.41
CA GLY A 765 105.87 21.21 1.75
C GLY A 765 105.79 21.86 0.36
N TYR A 766 106.35 23.06 0.19
CA TYR A 766 106.49 23.70 -1.12
C TYR A 766 107.43 22.90 -2.05
N VAL A 767 108.55 22.40 -1.53
CA VAL A 767 109.49 21.55 -2.28
C VAL A 767 108.83 20.22 -2.69
N TYR A 768 108.01 19.61 -1.81
CA TYR A 768 107.31 18.36 -2.09
C TYR A 768 106.20 18.54 -3.15
N ARG A 769 105.42 19.61 -3.07
CA ARG A 769 104.39 19.97 -4.06
C ARG A 769 105.00 20.31 -5.44
N PHE A 770 106.25 20.80 -5.46
CA PHE A 770 107.01 21.04 -6.69
C PHE A 770 107.58 19.74 -7.27
N MET A 771 107.90 18.74 -6.44
CA MET A 771 108.36 17.41 -6.89
C MET A 771 107.21 16.47 -7.30
N SER A 772 105.99 16.66 -6.78
CA SER A 772 104.84 15.80 -7.08
C SER A 772 104.06 16.19 -8.34
N LEU A 773 104.49 17.22 -9.08
CA LEU A 773 103.88 17.65 -10.35
C LEU A 773 104.47 16.95 -11.59
N ASP A 774 105.41 16.02 -11.43
CA ASP A 774 106.07 15.30 -12.53
C ASP A 774 105.26 14.13 -13.13
N ASN A 775 103.92 14.18 -13.13
CA ASN A 775 103.10 13.13 -13.75
C ASN A 775 102.06 13.57 -14.79
N VAL A 776 102.07 14.82 -15.25
CA VAL A 776 101.34 15.20 -16.48
C VAL A 776 102.05 16.36 -17.16
N PHE A 777 103.02 16.14 -18.06
CA PHE A 777 103.27 17.05 -19.19
C PHE A 777 103.98 16.34 -20.36
N ASP A 778 103.32 16.40 -21.52
CA ASP A 778 103.65 15.79 -22.82
C ASP A 778 104.83 16.51 -23.52
N ILE A 779 105.66 15.74 -24.25
CA ILE A 779 107.03 16.11 -24.68
C ILE A 779 107.09 17.04 -25.92
N GLU A 780 105.96 17.48 -26.49
CA GLU A 780 106.00 18.25 -27.75
C GLU A 780 106.02 19.79 -27.64
N GLU A 781 105.87 20.42 -26.46
CA GLU A 781 105.79 21.89 -26.37
C GLU A 781 107.13 22.64 -26.19
N ILE A 782 108.28 21.97 -26.31
CA ILE A 782 109.61 22.61 -26.14
C ILE A 782 110.14 23.21 -27.45
N LYS A 783 109.41 24.11 -28.13
CA LYS A 783 109.97 24.85 -29.29
C LYS A 783 109.41 26.26 -29.53
N LYS A 784 109.24 27.14 -28.52
CA LYS A 784 109.27 28.60 -28.77
C LYS A 784 109.91 29.39 -27.61
N PRO A 785 110.88 30.29 -27.86
CA PRO A 785 111.58 31.03 -26.81
C PRO A 785 110.96 32.42 -26.61
N GLN A 786 110.50 32.73 -25.39
CA GLN A 786 110.68 34.03 -24.71
C GLN A 786 109.91 34.07 -23.38
N LYS A 787 110.51 34.74 -22.38
CA LYS A 787 110.04 35.01 -21.00
C LYS A 787 110.18 33.87 -19.97
N PHE A 788 111.43 33.44 -19.74
CA PHE A 788 111.82 32.88 -18.43
C PHE A 788 112.90 33.78 -17.81
N ARG A 789 112.43 34.81 -17.11
CA ARG A 789 113.15 35.62 -16.11
C ARG A 789 112.10 36.60 -15.58
N GLU A 790 111.42 36.27 -14.48
CA GLU A 790 110.98 37.26 -13.46
C GLU A 790 110.19 36.77 -12.22
N PRO A 791 109.70 35.52 -12.02
CA PRO A 791 109.08 35.17 -10.73
C PRO A 791 110.10 34.71 -9.67
N PHE A 792 111.19 34.05 -10.08
CA PHE A 792 112.18 33.45 -9.18
C PHE A 792 112.97 34.48 -8.35
N SER A 793 113.24 35.66 -8.94
CA SER A 793 113.96 36.74 -8.27
C SER A 793 113.09 37.50 -7.29
N MET A 794 111.78 37.67 -7.53
CA MET A 794 110.92 38.41 -6.61
C MET A 794 110.60 37.62 -5.33
N ILE A 795 110.47 36.30 -5.41
CA ILE A 795 110.16 35.44 -4.25
C ILE A 795 111.41 35.22 -3.38
N ILE A 796 112.60 35.05 -3.98
CA ILE A 796 113.86 34.97 -3.23
C ILE A 796 114.20 36.33 -2.61
N VAL A 797 113.95 37.44 -3.33
CA VAL A 797 114.14 38.79 -2.77
C VAL A 797 113.13 39.06 -1.67
N SER A 798 111.85 38.67 -1.80
CA SER A 798 110.87 38.86 -0.72
C SER A 798 111.25 38.05 0.51
N ALA A 799 111.54 36.75 0.38
CA ALA A 799 111.94 35.89 1.49
C ALA A 799 113.24 36.34 2.17
N LEU A 800 114.24 36.80 1.40
CA LEU A 800 115.47 37.35 1.96
C LEU A 800 115.26 38.74 2.58
N THR A 801 114.36 39.58 2.05
CA THR A 801 114.00 40.85 2.69
C THR A 801 113.19 40.64 3.96
N SER A 802 112.29 39.65 4.01
CA SER A 802 111.54 39.27 5.22
C SER A 802 112.47 38.71 6.28
N ALA A 803 113.42 37.84 5.90
CA ALA A 803 114.44 37.31 6.81
C ALA A 803 115.41 38.39 7.29
N ALA A 804 115.78 39.36 6.43
CA ALA A 804 116.62 40.48 6.80
C ALA A 804 115.88 41.49 7.70
N ILE A 805 114.59 41.74 7.49
CA ILE A 805 113.75 42.60 8.34
C ILE A 805 113.52 41.94 9.70
N LEU A 806 113.22 40.63 9.75
CA LEU A 806 113.16 39.89 11.02
C LEU A 806 114.50 39.90 11.74
N TYR A 807 115.61 39.68 11.04
CA TYR A 807 116.96 39.77 11.63
C TYR A 807 117.27 41.19 12.14
N TYR A 808 116.82 42.24 11.43
CA TYR A 808 117.00 43.64 11.84
C TYR A 808 116.12 44.01 13.04
N LEU A 809 114.88 43.52 13.11
CA LEU A 809 113.99 43.69 14.27
C LEU A 809 114.49 42.92 15.50
N VAL A 810 115.04 41.72 15.31
CA VAL A 810 115.67 40.89 16.36
C VAL A 810 117.00 41.47 16.83
N THR A 811 117.76 42.16 15.98
CA THR A 811 119.00 42.83 16.40
C THR A 811 118.75 44.24 16.99
N ALA A 812 117.66 44.91 16.58
CA ALA A 812 117.23 46.17 17.19
C ALA A 812 116.73 45.98 18.63
N SER A 813 116.16 44.82 18.97
CA SER A 813 115.76 44.50 20.36
C SER A 813 116.94 44.33 21.33
N ALA A 814 118.17 44.22 20.83
CA ALA A 814 119.39 44.15 21.65
C ALA A 814 119.92 45.54 22.07
N ILE A 815 119.36 46.64 21.56
CA ILE A 815 119.73 48.01 21.95
C ILE A 815 118.47 48.70 22.48
N ILE A 816 118.30 48.68 23.80
CA ILE A 816 117.27 49.48 24.48
C ILE A 816 117.81 50.91 24.59
N PRO A 817 117.23 51.93 23.92
CA PRO A 817 117.60 53.32 24.17
C PRO A 817 117.20 53.69 25.62
N GLU A 818 118.07 54.38 26.35
CA GLU A 818 117.81 54.76 27.75
C GLU A 818 116.47 55.52 27.86
N GLY A 819 115.51 54.96 28.61
CA GLY A 819 114.23 55.59 28.95
C GLY A 819 112.95 54.82 28.61
N LEU A 820 113.02 53.67 27.93
CA LEU A 820 111.84 52.84 27.60
C LEU A 820 111.82 51.52 28.40
N SER A 821 110.64 51.07 28.82
CA SER A 821 110.49 49.79 29.52
C SER A 821 110.53 48.61 28.54
N LYS A 822 110.96 47.44 29.01
CA LYS A 822 111.08 46.23 28.17
C LYS A 822 109.75 45.84 27.50
N SER A 823 108.62 46.05 28.19
CA SER A 823 107.28 45.77 27.65
C SER A 823 106.89 46.74 26.53
N ASP A 824 107.31 48.01 26.60
CA ASP A 824 107.00 48.99 25.54
C ASP A 824 107.73 48.66 24.24
N VAL A 825 108.96 48.14 24.36
CA VAL A 825 109.75 47.67 23.23
C VAL A 825 109.17 46.38 22.65
N GLU A 826 108.74 45.45 23.51
CA GLU A 826 108.09 44.19 23.10
C GLU A 826 106.75 44.46 22.38
N ILE A 827 105.91 45.37 22.88
CA ILE A 827 104.64 45.77 22.24
C ILE A 827 104.88 46.46 20.89
N ALA A 828 105.90 47.33 20.79
CA ALA A 828 106.25 47.98 19.54
C ALA A 828 106.75 46.97 18.47
N ILE A 829 107.52 45.97 18.88
CA ILE A 829 107.99 44.90 17.99
C ILE A 829 106.82 43.99 17.58
N PHE A 830 105.93 43.62 18.51
CA PHE A 830 104.75 42.81 18.21
C PHE A 830 103.81 43.54 17.24
N SER A 831 103.58 44.83 17.46
CA SER A 831 102.77 45.68 16.58
C SER A 831 103.40 45.80 15.19
N ALA A 832 104.73 45.92 15.09
CA ALA A 832 105.45 45.99 13.82
C ALA A 832 105.44 44.65 13.05
N ILE A 833 105.51 43.51 13.75
CA ILE A 833 105.42 42.18 13.15
C ILE A 833 104.00 41.90 12.66
N ILE A 834 102.97 42.27 13.43
CA ILE A 834 101.56 42.14 13.00
C ILE A 834 101.28 43.02 11.77
N LEU A 835 101.74 44.28 11.76
CA LEU A 835 101.62 45.16 10.59
C LEU A 835 102.36 44.63 9.35
N TYR A 836 103.47 43.92 9.56
CA TYR A 836 104.25 43.32 8.48
C TYR A 836 103.58 42.05 7.92
N ILE A 837 103.02 41.21 8.78
CA ILE A 837 102.24 40.03 8.39
C ILE A 837 100.93 40.45 7.69
N ALA A 838 100.29 41.54 8.12
CA ALA A 838 99.09 42.07 7.47
C ALA A 838 99.38 42.77 6.12
N TYR A 839 100.64 43.11 5.83
CA TYR A 839 101.08 43.71 4.57
C TYR A 839 101.52 42.68 3.52
N LEU A 840 101.99 41.52 3.97
CA LEU A 840 102.25 40.34 3.13
C LEU A 840 100.94 39.65 2.75
#